data_AF-A0A6P6V7Q5-F1
#
_entry.id   AF-A0A6P6V7Q5-F1
#
_cell.length_a   1.000
_cell.length_b   1.000
_cell.length_c   1.000
_cell.angle_alpha   90.00
_cell.angle_beta   90.00
_cell.angle_gamma   90.00
#
_symmetry.space_group_name_H-M   'P 1'
#
loop_
_entity.id
_entity.type
_entity.pdbx_description
1 polymer ?
#
loop_
_entity_poly.entity_id
_entity_poly.type
_entity_poly.pdbx_seq_one_letter_code
_entity_poly.pdbx_strand_id
1 'polypeptide(L)'
;MEAFLDAGLDFCLDVVKQCWSGSLPGSSLKVLSEKLRKTKQALRQWSRSSFGDIFLEIRSAEQKVAEAELAHDDNPSEELLIQLHKARARLRNALVVEEEYWKQKARVKWLADGDQNTAFFHSVVTERRRKSVIHRIRRTNGDWVDDEASICNEAVSFFQGLFTEEVRRASSDMLEFIPRVINDQDNSGLTEIPSMDEVKEVLFSMDGDSAAGPDGFTGKFFTAAWEVVAEDVHRAIESFFCGAELPRCVTATAIVLLPKVLCPHDFTQFKPISLCNFVNKVISKLLSVRLVRVLPRIISPQKSGFVPGRQMADNFLLAQELLSDIRKPNRGGNVVLKLDMMKAYDRVSWLFLIQVLWRFGFSELWIDMVWRLVSNVWFSVIVNGSLKGFFKSTRGLRQGDPISPALFVIGAEVLLRSLNALAVHRRFHPFKVPSGCPMVTHLAYADDVIIFTSDIKASVQLVKQVVDGYCSLSGQRVNCQKSCFLVHPRVPPQRRAMIRTVTGFSHKSFPIKYLGCPLYIGRRQVYYFADVCSAVTARILSWKNRVLSSGGKLVLLRSVLSSIPIHLLAATSPPKAVFVSLEKVMAAFLWGSSEIGPRWQWISWGELCWPPEAGGVEFRSIAEVYDALSIKLWWNFRQQKSLWAQFLSAKYCKGVHPCLAEEVSSQSYTWRRLRSVQDLAEEHIGWVLGEGSMDFWHDNWMGTGALCHRVDIFHEHRVADLVFQAQWNWRLLNQILAPELVRQVVQVSPPASRGADRMVWALTADGTFSVASAYSVVTKSATCSWVASQVWLQGCPFKISFFMLRLLRSRLPLMDMLLKFGVQGPSRCRCCSEPGEEGIQHTFCMGGLAKAVWASFEECQGELARVSTVCHLVVRWWLRRGHNVYLKFVYRLLPMLVCWELWKARNTGVFEGRRVVSTEVVRQVFLQLCALFHCRFPEIDGSFGSWDAFHSALVGMRRRVSIIQVARVAPTRGYKLNSDGCSRGNPGISGGGGVVCDRDGKLIFGYSCFFGSLTSLHAELRAMLFGVRLCVAQGLHGLHIESDSLSLVRILQGSQSCPWRLQQEMSELINYKPYFTEITHCYREANKPADCLANMGADSEQERVFTSLSALPCNVQGELALERVGFPNFRRRWGR
;
A
#
# COMPACT_ATOMS: atom_id res chain seq x y z
N MET A 1 -28.17 1.56 -6.79
CA MET A 1 -28.34 0.61 -5.68
C MET A 1 -27.24 0.82 -4.64
N GLU A 2 -25.96 0.62 -4.96
CA GLU A 2 -24.90 0.69 -3.93
C GLU A 2 -24.40 2.11 -3.59
N ALA A 3 -24.45 3.10 -4.50
CA ALA A 3 -24.18 4.52 -4.18
C ALA A 3 -25.08 5.08 -3.07
N PHE A 4 -26.19 4.39 -2.76
CA PHE A 4 -27.16 4.78 -1.75
C PHE A 4 -26.96 4.10 -0.40
N LEU A 5 -26.04 3.12 -0.30
CA LEU A 5 -25.68 2.51 0.98
C LEU A 5 -25.02 3.56 1.89
N ASP A 6 -24.15 4.41 1.36
CA ASP A 6 -23.43 5.43 2.15
C ASP A 6 -24.32 6.62 2.56
N ALA A 7 -25.45 6.86 1.89
CA ALA A 7 -26.34 8.01 2.14
C ALA A 7 -27.61 7.68 2.95
N GLY A 8 -27.92 6.39 3.16
CA GLY A 8 -29.17 5.93 3.79
C GLY A 8 -29.06 4.53 4.40
N LEU A 9 -27.93 4.26 5.06
CA LEU A 9 -27.50 2.93 5.50
C LEU A 9 -28.57 2.21 6.33
N ASP A 10 -29.23 2.90 7.27
CA ASP A 10 -30.19 2.30 8.20
C ASP A 10 -31.43 1.75 7.49
N PHE A 11 -32.08 2.56 6.64
CA PHE A 11 -33.27 2.14 5.90
C PHE A 11 -32.98 1.02 4.87
N CYS A 12 -31.79 1.02 4.27
CA CYS A 12 -31.39 -0.03 3.34
C CYS A 12 -31.18 -1.37 4.07
N LEU A 13 -30.56 -1.36 5.25
CA LEU A 13 -30.34 -2.55 6.07
C LEU A 13 -31.64 -3.15 6.59
N ASP A 14 -32.64 -2.33 6.89
CA ASP A 14 -33.96 -2.82 7.31
C ASP A 14 -34.68 -3.58 6.20
N VAL A 15 -34.62 -3.09 4.96
CA VAL A 15 -35.14 -3.82 3.78
C VAL A 15 -34.42 -5.16 3.62
N VAL A 16 -33.11 -5.19 3.82
CA VAL A 16 -32.33 -6.44 3.76
C VAL A 16 -32.77 -7.40 4.87
N LYS A 17 -32.85 -6.96 6.13
CA LYS A 17 -33.29 -7.78 7.28
C LYS A 17 -34.68 -8.36 7.06
N GLN A 18 -35.63 -7.55 6.60
CA GLN A 18 -37.01 -7.98 6.35
C GLN A 18 -37.06 -9.05 5.24
N CYS A 19 -36.25 -8.92 4.20
CA CYS A 19 -36.18 -9.94 3.13
C CYS A 19 -35.46 -11.22 3.57
N TRP A 20 -34.57 -11.13 4.56
CA TRP A 20 -33.67 -12.22 4.95
C TRP A 20 -34.22 -13.14 6.05
N SER A 21 -35.28 -12.71 6.74
CA SER A 21 -35.88 -13.37 7.93
C SER A 21 -36.63 -14.68 7.64
N GLY A 22 -36.87 -15.02 6.36
CA GLY A 22 -37.54 -16.27 5.98
C GLY A 22 -36.60 -17.48 5.90
N SER A 23 -37.00 -18.59 6.51
CA SER A 23 -36.38 -19.91 6.27
C SER A 23 -36.80 -20.44 4.89
N LEU A 24 -35.84 -21.01 4.15
CA LEU A 24 -36.07 -21.59 2.83
C LEU A 24 -35.55 -23.03 2.82
N PRO A 25 -36.29 -23.98 2.21
CA PRO A 25 -35.82 -25.35 2.06
C PRO A 25 -34.73 -25.46 0.98
N GLY A 26 -33.74 -26.32 1.19
CA GLY A 26 -32.69 -26.63 0.21
C GLY A 26 -31.29 -26.69 0.82
N SER A 27 -30.28 -26.95 -0.02
CA SER A 27 -28.88 -26.88 0.41
C SER A 27 -28.46 -25.45 0.76
N SER A 28 -27.51 -25.29 1.67
CA SER A 28 -27.04 -23.96 2.14
C SER A 28 -26.70 -23.00 1.00
N LEU A 29 -26.02 -23.48 -0.05
CA LEU A 29 -25.71 -22.70 -1.25
C LEU A 29 -26.94 -22.27 -2.06
N LYS A 30 -27.97 -23.12 -2.16
CA LYS A 30 -29.25 -22.78 -2.83
C LYS A 30 -30.04 -21.78 -2.01
N VAL A 31 -30.11 -21.99 -0.68
CA VAL A 31 -30.77 -21.07 0.25
C VAL A 31 -30.17 -19.66 0.15
N LEU A 32 -28.84 -19.55 0.22
CA LEU A 32 -28.15 -18.27 0.07
C LEU A 32 -28.44 -17.61 -1.28
N SER A 33 -28.39 -18.37 -2.37
CA SER A 33 -28.65 -17.85 -3.73
C SER A 33 -30.07 -17.29 -3.87
N GLU A 34 -31.05 -17.98 -3.28
CA GLU A 34 -32.46 -17.59 -3.33
C GLU A 34 -32.74 -16.36 -2.46
N LYS A 35 -32.13 -16.27 -1.26
CA LYS A 35 -32.20 -15.06 -0.43
C LYS A 35 -31.61 -13.85 -1.16
N LEU A 36 -30.41 -13.99 -1.75
CA LEU A 36 -29.79 -12.94 -2.57
C LEU A 36 -30.71 -12.50 -3.73
N ARG A 37 -31.36 -13.46 -4.42
CA ARG A 37 -32.29 -13.14 -5.51
C ARG A 37 -33.49 -12.31 -5.02
N LYS A 38 -34.10 -12.68 -3.90
CA LYS A 38 -35.24 -11.94 -3.30
C LYS A 38 -34.80 -10.55 -2.85
N THR A 39 -33.67 -10.44 -2.16
CA THR A 39 -33.11 -9.15 -1.72
C THR A 39 -32.81 -8.21 -2.89
N LYS A 40 -32.28 -8.73 -4.01
CA LYS A 40 -32.04 -7.93 -5.22
C LYS A 40 -33.33 -7.32 -5.78
N GLN A 41 -34.44 -8.08 -5.78
CA GLN A 41 -35.73 -7.59 -6.26
C GLN A 41 -36.26 -6.48 -5.34
N ALA A 42 -36.22 -6.70 -4.03
CA ALA A 42 -36.64 -5.71 -3.04
C ALA A 42 -35.81 -4.41 -3.11
N LEU A 43 -34.48 -4.51 -3.17
CA LEU A 43 -33.60 -3.34 -3.29
C LEU A 43 -33.81 -2.56 -4.60
N ARG A 44 -34.16 -3.24 -5.71
CA ARG A 44 -34.51 -2.56 -6.96
C ARG A 44 -35.81 -1.78 -6.84
N GLN A 45 -36.81 -2.34 -6.17
CA GLN A 45 -38.08 -1.68 -5.92
C GLN A 45 -37.88 -0.47 -4.98
N TRP A 46 -37.17 -0.66 -3.88
CA TRP A 46 -36.80 0.40 -2.93
C TRP A 46 -36.03 1.54 -3.60
N SER A 47 -35.02 1.22 -4.42
CA SER A 47 -34.25 2.25 -5.14
C SER A 47 -35.12 3.09 -6.09
N ARG A 48 -36.15 2.50 -6.70
CA ARG A 48 -37.09 3.23 -7.56
C ARG A 48 -38.02 4.12 -6.75
N SER A 49 -38.54 3.63 -5.61
CA SER A 49 -39.46 4.39 -4.77
C SER A 49 -38.78 5.51 -3.97
N SER A 50 -37.54 5.32 -3.53
CA SER A 50 -36.86 6.25 -2.61
C SER A 50 -36.02 7.32 -3.31
N PHE A 51 -35.37 7.02 -4.45
CA PHE A 51 -34.46 7.96 -5.12
C PHE A 51 -34.93 8.44 -6.49
N GLY A 52 -35.89 7.74 -7.14
CA GLY A 52 -36.42 8.16 -8.44
C GLY A 52 -35.34 8.40 -9.51
N ASP A 53 -35.52 9.45 -10.31
CA ASP A 53 -34.51 9.95 -11.26
C ASP A 53 -33.65 11.04 -10.59
N ILE A 54 -32.40 10.68 -10.27
CA ILE A 54 -31.41 11.58 -9.64
C ILE A 54 -31.28 12.90 -10.41
N PHE A 55 -31.28 12.86 -11.75
CA PHE A 55 -31.07 14.05 -12.58
C PHE A 55 -32.30 14.95 -12.64
N LEU A 56 -33.49 14.40 -12.40
CA LEU A 56 -34.71 15.19 -12.29
C LEU A 56 -34.78 15.89 -10.93
N GLU A 57 -34.41 15.20 -9.85
CA GLU A 57 -34.38 15.77 -8.50
C GLU A 57 -33.38 16.94 -8.39
N ILE A 58 -32.21 16.85 -9.03
CA ILE A 58 -31.23 17.95 -9.07
C ILE A 58 -31.83 19.18 -9.76
N ARG A 59 -32.40 19.01 -10.95
CA ARG A 59 -33.03 20.13 -11.69
C ARG A 59 -34.16 20.77 -10.88
N SER A 60 -34.98 19.96 -10.20
CA SER A 60 -36.02 20.48 -9.31
C SER A 60 -35.44 21.23 -8.10
N ALA A 61 -34.35 20.74 -7.52
CA ALA A 61 -33.68 21.38 -6.38
C ALA A 61 -32.98 22.69 -6.78
N GLU A 62 -32.34 22.74 -7.96
CA GLU A 62 -31.76 23.97 -8.52
C GLU A 62 -32.83 25.04 -8.75
N GLN A 63 -33.95 24.65 -9.35
CA GLN A 63 -35.07 25.56 -9.56
C GLN A 63 -35.63 26.11 -8.24
N LYS A 64 -35.81 25.27 -7.21
CA LYS A 64 -36.25 25.72 -5.88
C LYS A 64 -35.26 26.65 -5.19
N VAL A 65 -33.95 26.47 -5.42
CA VAL A 65 -32.94 27.41 -4.92
C VAL A 65 -33.08 28.75 -5.64
N ALA A 66 -33.19 28.75 -6.97
CA ALA A 66 -33.36 29.99 -7.74
C ALA A 66 -34.64 30.76 -7.34
N GLU A 67 -35.76 30.07 -7.15
CA GLU A 67 -37.02 30.65 -6.68
C GLU A 67 -36.87 31.23 -5.27
N ALA A 68 -36.19 30.53 -4.35
CA ALA A 68 -35.95 31.01 -2.99
C ALA A 68 -34.92 32.16 -2.92
N GLU A 69 -33.95 32.21 -3.84
CA GLU A 69 -33.00 33.33 -3.98
C GLU A 69 -33.72 34.59 -4.46
N LEU A 70 -34.54 34.48 -5.51
CA LEU A 70 -35.35 35.60 -6.02
C LEU A 70 -36.33 36.12 -4.96
N ALA A 71 -37.04 35.22 -4.27
CA ALA A 71 -37.98 35.63 -3.22
C ALA A 71 -37.28 36.34 -2.04
N HIS A 72 -36.06 35.92 -1.70
CA HIS A 72 -35.27 36.56 -0.65
C HIS A 72 -34.67 37.90 -1.09
N ASP A 73 -34.24 38.02 -2.36
CA ASP A 73 -33.73 39.26 -2.94
C ASP A 73 -34.85 40.31 -3.06
N ASP A 74 -36.08 39.89 -3.38
CA ASP A 74 -37.26 40.76 -3.46
C ASP A 74 -37.78 41.18 -2.06
N ASN A 75 -37.71 40.29 -1.07
CA ASN A 75 -38.14 40.57 0.30
C ASN A 75 -37.25 39.85 1.34
N PRO A 76 -36.22 40.52 1.88
CA PRO A 76 -35.29 39.91 2.81
C PRO A 76 -35.91 39.73 4.21
N SER A 77 -36.70 38.67 4.38
CA SER A 77 -37.22 38.20 5.67
C SER A 77 -36.46 36.99 6.20
N GLU A 78 -36.48 36.81 7.53
CA GLU A 78 -35.86 35.67 8.22
C GLU A 78 -36.46 34.32 7.79
N GLU A 79 -37.76 34.32 7.49
CA GLU A 79 -38.51 33.13 7.09
C GLU A 79 -38.14 32.67 5.68
N LEU A 80 -37.96 33.61 4.75
CA LEU A 80 -37.46 33.34 3.40
C LEU A 80 -35.98 32.92 3.40
N LEU A 81 -35.17 33.44 4.33
CA LEU A 81 -33.80 32.99 4.52
C LEU A 81 -33.72 31.52 4.96
N ILE A 82 -34.59 31.10 5.89
CA ILE A 82 -34.68 29.69 6.32
C ILE A 82 -35.10 28.79 5.15
N GLN A 83 -36.04 29.23 4.31
CA GLN A 83 -36.45 28.49 3.12
C GLN A 83 -35.30 28.34 2.11
N LEU A 84 -34.56 29.42 1.86
CA LEU A 84 -33.36 29.40 1.02
C LEU A 84 -32.29 28.43 1.57
N HIS A 85 -32.09 28.42 2.89
CA HIS A 85 -31.17 27.49 3.54
C HIS A 85 -31.61 26.02 3.36
N LYS A 86 -32.90 25.72 3.51
CA LYS A 86 -33.45 24.38 3.28
C LYS A 86 -33.32 23.96 1.81
N ALA A 87 -33.60 24.86 0.87
CA ALA A 87 -33.46 24.60 -0.56
C ALA A 87 -31.99 24.32 -0.93
N ARG A 88 -31.05 25.13 -0.45
CA ARG A 88 -29.61 24.93 -0.66
C ARG A 88 -29.09 23.65 -0.03
N ALA A 89 -29.58 23.27 1.15
CA ALA A 89 -29.24 21.99 1.79
C ALA A 89 -29.73 20.80 0.95
N ARG A 90 -30.96 20.87 0.42
CA ARG A 90 -31.50 19.83 -0.46
C ARG A 90 -30.71 19.70 -1.77
N LEU A 91 -30.36 20.82 -2.40
CA LEU A 91 -29.51 20.83 -3.59
C LEU A 91 -28.12 20.22 -3.30
N ARG A 92 -27.51 20.59 -2.16
CA ARG A 92 -26.21 20.03 -1.74
C ARG A 92 -26.28 18.51 -1.59
N ASN A 93 -27.32 17.98 -0.94
CA ASN A 93 -27.52 16.53 -0.81
C ASN A 93 -27.70 15.85 -2.17
N ALA A 94 -28.48 16.45 -3.07
CA ALA A 94 -28.68 15.91 -4.42
C ALA A 94 -27.36 15.88 -5.24
N LEU A 95 -26.53 16.93 -5.14
CA LEU A 95 -25.23 17.00 -5.80
C LEU A 95 -24.22 15.98 -5.24
N VAL A 96 -24.23 15.72 -3.93
CA VAL A 96 -23.40 14.67 -3.30
C VAL A 96 -23.79 13.29 -3.84
N VAL A 97 -25.10 13.02 -3.95
CA VAL A 97 -25.61 11.76 -4.53
C VAL A 97 -25.19 11.63 -6.01
N GLU A 98 -25.24 12.71 -6.78
CA GLU A 98 -24.80 12.71 -8.18
C GLU A 98 -23.30 12.43 -8.31
N GLU A 99 -22.50 13.08 -7.46
CA GLU A 99 -21.06 12.91 -7.42
C GLU A 99 -20.70 11.46 -7.10
N GLU A 100 -21.27 10.87 -6.05
CA GLU A 100 -21.03 9.47 -5.70
C GLU A 100 -21.49 8.50 -6.80
N TYR A 101 -22.63 8.79 -7.45
CA TYR A 101 -23.09 8.02 -8.60
C TYR A 101 -22.08 8.05 -9.77
N TRP A 102 -21.58 9.23 -10.15
CA TRP A 102 -20.62 9.36 -11.24
C TRP A 102 -19.23 8.86 -10.86
N LYS A 103 -18.79 9.05 -9.63
CA LYS A 103 -17.52 8.53 -9.08
C LYS A 103 -17.52 7.01 -9.08
N GLN A 104 -18.59 6.37 -8.62
CA GLN A 104 -18.74 4.90 -8.68
C GLN A 104 -18.69 4.41 -10.13
N LYS A 105 -19.40 5.06 -11.06
CA LYS A 105 -19.37 4.69 -12.49
C LYS A 105 -18.03 4.96 -13.17
N ALA A 106 -17.35 6.04 -12.79
CA ALA A 106 -16.04 6.41 -13.30
C ALA A 106 -14.93 5.48 -12.77
N ARG A 107 -15.15 4.79 -11.64
CA ARG A 107 -14.18 3.89 -10.99
C ARG A 107 -12.82 4.58 -10.81
N VAL A 108 -12.85 5.83 -10.35
CA VAL A 108 -11.65 6.65 -10.10
C VAL A 108 -11.32 6.55 -8.61
N LYS A 109 -10.28 5.79 -8.26
CA LYS A 109 -9.91 5.50 -6.85
C LYS A 109 -9.03 6.57 -6.18
N TRP A 110 -8.43 7.50 -6.93
CA TRP A 110 -7.36 8.37 -6.42
C TRP A 110 -7.84 9.77 -5.97
N LEU A 111 -9.12 10.10 -6.13
CA LEU A 111 -9.68 11.43 -5.85
C LEU A 111 -10.18 11.57 -4.40
N ALA A 112 -9.48 10.93 -3.45
CA ALA A 112 -9.88 10.89 -2.04
C ALA A 112 -9.82 12.27 -1.35
N ASP A 113 -9.01 13.21 -1.88
CA ASP A 113 -8.71 14.51 -1.25
C ASP A 113 -9.50 15.70 -1.85
N GLY A 114 -10.80 15.53 -2.07
CA GLY A 114 -11.78 16.64 -1.96
C GLY A 114 -11.87 17.67 -3.09
N ASP A 115 -11.80 17.28 -4.37
CA ASP A 115 -12.23 18.15 -5.48
C ASP A 115 -13.54 17.63 -6.10
N GLN A 116 -14.63 18.37 -5.89
CA GLN A 116 -15.97 18.05 -6.40
C GLN A 116 -16.02 18.35 -7.90
N ASN A 117 -15.81 17.33 -8.75
CA ASN A 117 -15.74 17.51 -10.20
C ASN A 117 -16.55 16.46 -10.97
N THR A 118 -17.86 16.63 -10.96
CA THR A 118 -18.82 15.78 -11.71
C THR A 118 -18.55 15.82 -13.22
N ALA A 119 -18.16 16.97 -13.78
CA ALA A 119 -17.82 17.11 -15.19
C ALA A 119 -16.63 16.23 -15.61
N PHE A 120 -15.61 16.13 -14.75
CA PHE A 120 -14.49 15.22 -14.94
C PHE A 120 -14.96 13.77 -14.95
N PHE A 121 -15.67 13.31 -13.92
CA PHE A 121 -16.16 11.93 -13.83
C PHE A 121 -17.07 11.56 -15.01
N HIS A 122 -18.00 12.45 -15.38
CA HIS A 122 -18.87 12.28 -16.52
C HIS A 122 -18.08 12.14 -17.83
N SER A 123 -17.07 12.98 -18.04
CA SER A 123 -16.22 12.91 -19.24
C SER A 123 -15.44 11.60 -19.32
N VAL A 124 -14.91 11.11 -18.20
CA VAL A 124 -14.20 9.82 -18.10
C VAL A 124 -15.13 8.65 -18.41
N VAL A 125 -16.34 8.65 -17.86
CA VAL A 125 -17.35 7.61 -18.15
C VAL A 125 -17.74 7.61 -19.62
N THR A 126 -17.97 8.79 -20.20
CA THR A 126 -18.33 8.96 -21.61
C THR A 126 -17.23 8.44 -22.53
N GLU A 127 -15.97 8.78 -22.26
CA GLU A 127 -14.83 8.30 -23.04
C GLU A 127 -14.67 6.78 -22.96
N ARG A 128 -14.79 6.20 -21.76
CA ARG A 128 -14.75 4.73 -21.58
C ARG A 128 -15.85 4.02 -22.33
N ARG A 129 -17.09 4.54 -22.27
CA ARG A 129 -18.22 3.98 -23.02
C ARG A 129 -17.95 4.00 -24.51
N ARG A 130 -17.52 5.14 -25.07
CA ARG A 130 -17.15 5.26 -26.49
C ARG A 130 -16.07 4.26 -26.90
N LYS A 131 -15.03 4.07 -26.08
CA LYS A 131 -13.95 3.09 -26.35
C LYS A 131 -14.38 1.62 -26.18
N SER A 132 -15.44 1.36 -25.42
CA SER A 132 -15.91 -0.02 -25.12
C SER A 132 -16.93 -0.56 -26.10
N VAL A 133 -17.61 0.30 -26.87
CA VAL A 133 -18.60 -0.13 -27.86
C VAL A 133 -17.89 -0.81 -29.03
N ILE A 134 -18.34 -2.02 -29.35
CA ILE A 134 -17.88 -2.78 -30.51
C ILE A 134 -18.83 -2.44 -31.66
N HIS A 135 -18.36 -1.59 -32.58
CA HIS A 135 -19.13 -1.16 -33.75
C HIS A 135 -19.06 -2.16 -34.91
N ARG A 136 -17.92 -2.83 -35.08
CA ARG A 136 -17.72 -3.87 -36.09
C ARG A 136 -16.62 -4.83 -35.67
N ILE A 137 -16.69 -6.07 -36.15
CA ILE A 137 -15.69 -7.11 -35.90
C ILE A 137 -15.41 -7.89 -37.18
N ARG A 138 -14.17 -8.36 -37.34
CA ARG A 138 -13.76 -9.21 -38.46
C ARG A 138 -13.85 -10.69 -38.09
N ARG A 139 -14.53 -11.48 -38.91
CA ARG A 139 -14.64 -12.94 -38.81
C ARG A 139 -13.31 -13.62 -39.19
N THR A 140 -13.21 -14.91 -38.87
CA THR A 140 -12.04 -15.75 -39.23
C THR A 140 -11.84 -15.92 -40.73
N ASN A 141 -12.91 -15.87 -41.52
CA ASN A 141 -12.88 -15.93 -42.99
C ASN A 141 -12.46 -14.60 -43.65
N GLY A 142 -12.31 -13.52 -42.87
CA GLY A 142 -11.88 -12.21 -43.35
C GLY A 142 -12.99 -11.17 -43.52
N ASP A 143 -14.27 -11.54 -43.35
CA ASP A 143 -15.43 -10.64 -43.54
C ASP A 143 -15.67 -9.73 -42.33
N TRP A 144 -16.20 -8.53 -42.58
CA TRP A 144 -16.62 -7.61 -41.53
C TRP A 144 -18.09 -7.78 -41.18
N VAL A 145 -18.39 -7.66 -39.89
CA VAL A 145 -19.74 -7.72 -39.33
C VAL A 145 -19.95 -6.46 -38.49
N ASP A 146 -21.02 -5.73 -38.76
CA ASP A 146 -21.37 -4.46 -38.10
C ASP A 146 -22.75 -4.47 -37.44
N ASP A 147 -23.60 -5.47 -37.73
CA ASP A 147 -24.88 -5.63 -37.05
C ASP A 147 -24.72 -6.23 -35.64
N GLU A 148 -25.46 -5.69 -34.68
CA GLU A 148 -25.31 -6.04 -33.26
C GLU A 148 -25.58 -7.54 -33.00
N ALA A 149 -26.55 -8.14 -33.69
CA ALA A 149 -26.91 -9.54 -33.53
C ALA A 149 -25.78 -10.47 -33.97
N SER A 150 -25.19 -10.23 -35.13
CA SER A 150 -24.08 -11.05 -35.66
C SER A 150 -22.78 -10.80 -34.89
N ILE A 151 -22.51 -9.58 -34.41
CA ILE A 151 -21.39 -9.32 -33.49
C ILE A 151 -21.55 -10.16 -32.22
N CYS A 152 -22.77 -10.23 -31.66
CA CYS A 152 -23.05 -11.04 -30.47
C CYS A 152 -22.85 -12.54 -30.75
N ASN A 153 -23.36 -13.04 -31.88
CA ASN A 153 -23.22 -14.46 -32.26
C ASN A 153 -21.77 -14.86 -32.49
N GLU A 154 -20.99 -14.02 -33.17
CA GLU A 154 -19.55 -14.24 -33.38
C GLU A 154 -18.79 -14.25 -32.05
N ALA A 155 -19.12 -13.34 -31.12
CA ALA A 155 -18.51 -13.32 -29.80
C ALA A 155 -18.75 -14.64 -29.04
N VAL A 156 -20.01 -15.11 -29.01
CA VAL A 156 -20.38 -16.37 -28.33
C VAL A 156 -19.66 -17.56 -28.97
N SER A 157 -19.72 -17.68 -30.30
CA SER A 157 -19.05 -18.75 -31.05
C SER A 157 -17.55 -18.81 -30.77
N PHE A 158 -16.87 -17.66 -30.84
CA PHE A 158 -15.44 -17.55 -30.61
C PHE A 158 -15.03 -17.96 -29.20
N PHE A 159 -15.71 -17.47 -28.16
CA PHE A 159 -15.37 -17.80 -26.78
C PHE A 159 -15.79 -19.22 -26.40
N GLN A 160 -16.91 -19.73 -26.91
CA GLN A 160 -17.29 -21.12 -26.72
C GLN A 160 -16.25 -22.07 -27.32
N GLY A 161 -15.79 -21.82 -28.56
CA GLY A 161 -14.71 -22.59 -29.16
C GLY A 161 -13.37 -22.47 -28.41
N LEU A 162 -13.07 -21.29 -27.86
CA LEU A 162 -11.87 -21.09 -27.04
C LEU A 162 -11.86 -21.95 -25.77
N PHE A 163 -13.00 -22.04 -25.09
CA PHE A 163 -13.16 -22.74 -23.81
C PHE A 163 -13.55 -24.22 -23.94
N THR A 164 -13.69 -24.71 -25.17
CA THR A 164 -13.91 -26.13 -25.48
C THR A 164 -12.57 -26.83 -25.72
N GLU A 165 -12.36 -27.95 -25.04
CA GLU A 165 -11.13 -28.75 -25.11
C GLU A 165 -11.10 -29.58 -26.40
N GLU A 166 -9.91 -29.69 -27.01
CA GLU A 166 -9.68 -30.59 -28.14
C GLU A 166 -9.24 -31.94 -27.55
N VAL A 167 -9.97 -33.03 -27.81
CA VAL A 167 -9.64 -34.36 -27.27
C VAL A 167 -8.25 -34.78 -27.78
N ARG A 168 -7.26 -34.82 -26.89
CA ARG A 168 -5.93 -35.38 -27.15
C ARG A 168 -5.44 -36.13 -25.92
N ARG A 169 -5.11 -37.41 -26.09
CA ARG A 169 -4.44 -38.22 -25.07
C ARG A 169 -2.94 -38.11 -25.31
N ALA A 170 -2.20 -37.62 -24.33
CA ALA A 170 -0.75 -37.68 -24.32
C ALA A 170 -0.28 -38.18 -22.96
N SER A 171 0.34 -39.36 -22.93
CA SER A 171 1.23 -39.77 -21.83
C SER A 171 2.60 -39.16 -22.10
N SER A 172 3.20 -38.49 -21.11
CA SER A 172 4.53 -37.90 -21.28
C SER A 172 5.36 -38.03 -20.00
N ASP A 173 6.61 -38.45 -20.17
CA ASP A 173 7.63 -38.62 -19.14
C ASP A 173 7.99 -37.30 -18.41
N MET A 174 7.56 -36.12 -18.91
CA MET A 174 7.88 -34.83 -18.28
C MET A 174 7.29 -34.65 -16.88
N LEU A 175 6.21 -35.37 -16.52
CA LEU A 175 5.64 -35.33 -15.17
C LEU A 175 6.57 -35.96 -14.12
N GLU A 176 7.59 -36.73 -14.54
CA GLU A 176 8.58 -37.32 -13.63
C GLU A 176 9.48 -36.26 -12.97
N PHE A 177 9.63 -35.09 -13.59
CA PHE A 177 10.40 -33.99 -13.01
C PHE A 177 9.68 -33.27 -11.87
N ILE A 178 8.41 -33.61 -11.59
CA ILE A 178 7.63 -33.05 -10.48
C ILE A 178 7.85 -33.88 -9.21
N PRO A 179 8.48 -33.33 -8.17
CA PRO A 179 8.67 -34.03 -6.90
C PRO A 179 7.42 -33.96 -6.02
N ARG A 180 7.28 -34.92 -5.12
CA ARG A 180 6.34 -34.84 -4.00
C ARG A 180 6.90 -33.88 -2.94
N VAL A 181 6.22 -32.76 -2.70
CA VAL A 181 6.68 -31.68 -1.79
C VAL A 181 5.69 -31.43 -0.65
N ILE A 182 4.40 -31.65 -0.91
CA ILE A 182 3.32 -31.46 0.06
C ILE A 182 3.25 -32.69 0.97
N ASN A 183 3.27 -32.44 2.28
CA ASN A 183 3.15 -33.45 3.31
C ASN A 183 1.73 -33.47 3.92
N ASP A 184 1.47 -34.38 4.85
CA ASP A 184 0.14 -34.56 5.45
C ASP A 184 -0.27 -33.41 6.37
N GLN A 185 0.69 -32.74 7.01
CA GLN A 185 0.43 -31.53 7.79
C GLN A 185 -0.01 -30.36 6.88
N ASP A 186 0.66 -30.17 5.75
CA ASP A 186 0.29 -29.19 4.73
C ASP A 186 -1.14 -29.49 4.22
N ASN A 187 -1.42 -30.75 3.86
CA ASN A 187 -2.76 -31.17 3.41
C ASN A 187 -3.84 -30.93 4.47
N SER A 188 -3.56 -31.23 5.75
CA SER A 188 -4.52 -31.02 6.84
C SER A 188 -4.92 -29.54 6.96
N GLY A 189 -3.94 -28.62 6.91
CA GLY A 189 -4.22 -27.18 6.96
C GLY A 189 -4.88 -26.64 5.67
N LEU A 190 -4.64 -27.28 4.52
CA LEU A 190 -5.30 -26.93 3.26
C LEU A 190 -6.80 -27.30 3.29
N THR A 191 -7.15 -28.45 3.86
CA THR A 191 -8.51 -29.02 3.84
C THR A 191 -9.38 -28.71 5.05
N GLU A 192 -8.85 -28.03 6.07
CA GLU A 192 -9.58 -27.68 7.29
C GLU A 192 -10.87 -26.90 7.01
N ILE A 193 -11.95 -27.14 7.76
CA ILE A 193 -13.20 -26.37 7.58
C ILE A 193 -12.97 -24.93 8.09
N PRO A 194 -13.25 -23.89 7.27
CA PRO A 194 -12.97 -22.52 7.67
C PRO A 194 -13.92 -22.04 8.78
N SER A 195 -13.35 -21.33 9.77
CA SER A 195 -14.13 -20.69 10.83
C SER A 195 -14.87 -19.45 10.31
N MET A 196 -15.88 -18.99 11.07
CA MET A 196 -16.58 -17.73 10.79
C MET A 196 -15.60 -16.56 10.69
N ASP A 197 -14.60 -16.52 11.58
CA ASP A 197 -13.59 -15.47 11.60
C ASP A 197 -12.67 -15.51 10.37
N GLU A 198 -12.23 -16.70 9.93
CA GLU A 198 -11.44 -16.84 8.69
C GLU A 198 -12.24 -16.35 7.47
N VAL A 199 -13.52 -16.72 7.39
CA VAL A 199 -14.42 -16.26 6.31
C VAL A 199 -14.57 -14.74 6.35
N LYS A 200 -14.81 -14.16 7.53
CA LYS A 200 -14.96 -12.72 7.72
C LYS A 200 -13.69 -11.98 7.32
N GLU A 201 -12.52 -12.41 7.81
CA GLU A 201 -11.23 -11.81 7.50
C GLU A 201 -10.97 -11.82 5.99
N VAL A 202 -11.18 -12.96 5.33
CA VAL A 202 -11.02 -13.09 3.88
C VAL A 202 -11.99 -12.16 3.14
N LEU A 203 -13.26 -12.14 3.51
CA LEU A 203 -14.28 -11.33 2.85
C LEU A 203 -13.97 -9.83 2.97
N PHE A 204 -13.60 -9.37 4.17
CA PHE A 204 -13.28 -7.96 4.43
C PHE A 204 -11.93 -7.53 3.82
N SER A 205 -11.01 -8.47 3.56
CA SER A 205 -9.76 -8.22 2.84
C SER A 205 -9.95 -7.99 1.33
N MET A 206 -11.11 -8.38 0.76
CA MET A 206 -11.39 -8.27 -0.66
C MET A 206 -11.83 -6.85 -1.06
N ASP A 207 -11.58 -6.47 -2.32
CA ASP A 207 -12.00 -5.17 -2.86
C ASP A 207 -13.54 -5.08 -2.95
N GLY A 208 -14.15 -4.36 -2.00
CA GLY A 208 -15.59 -4.14 -1.92
C GLY A 208 -16.17 -3.47 -3.17
N ASP A 209 -15.39 -2.65 -3.88
CA ASP A 209 -15.77 -1.96 -5.11
C ASP A 209 -15.51 -2.79 -6.39
N SER A 210 -15.07 -4.04 -6.24
CA SER A 210 -14.84 -4.92 -7.39
C SER A 210 -16.14 -5.19 -8.17
N ALA A 211 -16.01 -5.34 -9.49
CA ALA A 211 -17.18 -5.54 -10.34
C ALA A 211 -17.93 -6.83 -9.96
N ALA A 212 -19.24 -6.69 -9.80
CA ALA A 212 -20.17 -7.78 -9.52
C ALA A 212 -20.22 -8.81 -10.66
N GLY A 213 -20.55 -10.05 -10.31
CA GLY A 213 -20.89 -11.10 -11.27
C GLY A 213 -22.32 -10.95 -11.80
N PRO A 214 -22.84 -11.96 -12.52
CA PRO A 214 -24.23 -11.99 -12.98
C PRO A 214 -25.30 -11.76 -11.90
N ASP A 215 -25.02 -12.11 -10.64
CA ASP A 215 -25.93 -11.89 -9.51
C ASP A 215 -26.10 -10.39 -9.17
N GLY A 216 -25.15 -9.54 -9.54
CA GLY A 216 -25.18 -8.10 -9.32
C GLY A 216 -24.79 -7.64 -7.92
N PHE A 217 -24.22 -8.51 -7.07
CA PHE A 217 -23.73 -8.15 -5.74
C PHE A 217 -22.21 -7.95 -5.72
N THR A 218 -21.75 -6.86 -5.10
CA THR A 218 -20.32 -6.59 -4.84
C THR A 218 -19.95 -6.93 -3.40
N GLY A 219 -18.66 -6.81 -3.04
CA GLY A 219 -18.21 -7.03 -1.67
C GLY A 219 -18.79 -6.02 -0.67
N LYS A 220 -19.09 -4.79 -1.11
CA LYS A 220 -19.71 -3.76 -0.28
C LYS A 220 -21.03 -4.20 0.35
N PHE A 221 -21.85 -4.93 -0.40
CA PHE A 221 -23.10 -5.48 0.13
C PHE A 221 -22.84 -6.42 1.31
N PHE A 222 -21.90 -7.36 1.16
CA PHE A 222 -21.61 -8.35 2.19
C PHE A 222 -20.93 -7.74 3.42
N THR A 223 -20.07 -6.73 3.24
CA THR A 223 -19.46 -6.03 4.39
C THR A 223 -20.47 -5.17 5.14
N ALA A 224 -21.39 -4.49 4.42
CA ALA A 224 -22.39 -3.62 5.05
C ALA A 224 -23.49 -4.43 5.76
N ALA A 225 -23.95 -5.54 5.15
CA ALA A 225 -25.01 -6.39 5.68
C ALA A 225 -24.49 -7.60 6.46
N TRP A 226 -23.23 -7.60 6.90
CA TRP A 226 -22.56 -8.78 7.48
C TRP A 226 -23.36 -9.38 8.64
N GLU A 227 -23.83 -8.56 9.57
CA GLU A 227 -24.63 -8.99 10.73
C GLU A 227 -25.93 -9.73 10.34
N VAL A 228 -26.42 -9.56 9.11
CA VAL A 228 -27.62 -10.24 8.60
C VAL A 228 -27.27 -11.49 7.80
N VAL A 229 -26.22 -11.43 6.98
CA VAL A 229 -25.92 -12.48 5.99
C VAL A 229 -24.86 -13.49 6.44
N ALA A 230 -24.09 -13.18 7.50
CA ALA A 230 -22.91 -13.93 7.94
C ALA A 230 -23.18 -15.44 8.06
N GLU A 231 -24.26 -15.81 8.75
CA GLU A 231 -24.61 -17.19 9.05
C GLU A 231 -24.92 -18.02 7.79
N ASP A 232 -25.71 -17.47 6.86
CA ASP A 232 -26.01 -18.16 5.59
C ASP A 232 -24.78 -18.23 4.67
N VAL A 233 -23.90 -17.23 4.70
CA VAL A 233 -22.64 -17.21 3.94
C VAL A 233 -21.68 -18.26 4.49
N HIS A 234 -21.50 -18.33 5.80
CA HIS A 234 -20.62 -19.31 6.45
C HIS A 234 -21.12 -20.74 6.23
N ARG A 235 -22.41 -21.03 6.47
CA ARG A 235 -23.00 -22.35 6.18
C ARG A 235 -22.88 -22.76 4.70
N ALA A 236 -22.98 -21.80 3.77
CA ALA A 236 -22.79 -22.09 2.35
C ALA A 236 -21.32 -22.47 2.05
N ILE A 237 -20.36 -21.77 2.63
CA ILE A 237 -18.92 -22.06 2.47
C ILE A 237 -18.58 -23.40 3.13
N GLU A 238 -19.01 -23.63 4.37
CA GLU A 238 -18.81 -24.90 5.08
C GLU A 238 -19.35 -26.08 4.27
N SER A 239 -20.58 -25.96 3.73
CA SER A 239 -21.16 -27.02 2.89
C SER A 239 -20.29 -27.36 1.68
N PHE A 240 -19.60 -26.38 1.07
CA PHE A 240 -18.65 -26.63 -0.01
C PHE A 240 -17.42 -27.41 0.47
N PHE A 241 -16.84 -27.05 1.62
CA PHE A 241 -15.71 -27.80 2.20
C PHE A 241 -16.11 -29.24 2.57
N CYS A 242 -17.37 -29.46 2.93
CA CYS A 242 -17.94 -30.79 3.20
C CYS A 242 -18.35 -31.58 1.93
N GLY A 243 -18.04 -31.10 0.72
CA GLY A 243 -18.27 -31.84 -0.53
C GLY A 243 -19.51 -31.44 -1.33
N ALA A 244 -20.26 -30.40 -0.94
CA ALA A 244 -21.43 -29.96 -1.70
C ALA A 244 -21.06 -29.45 -3.11
N GLU A 245 -21.88 -29.78 -4.10
CA GLU A 245 -21.73 -29.23 -5.45
C GLU A 245 -22.15 -27.75 -5.52
N LEU A 246 -21.40 -26.97 -6.31
CA LEU A 246 -21.75 -25.56 -6.54
C LEU A 246 -22.91 -25.45 -7.55
N PRO A 247 -24.05 -24.84 -7.20
CA PRO A 247 -25.15 -24.68 -8.13
C PRO A 247 -24.81 -23.65 -9.23
N ARG A 248 -25.44 -23.77 -10.40
CA ARG A 248 -25.20 -22.88 -11.57
C ARG A 248 -25.38 -21.39 -11.24
N CYS A 249 -26.29 -21.06 -10.32
CA CYS A 249 -26.50 -19.68 -9.87
C CYS A 249 -25.28 -19.10 -9.12
N VAL A 250 -24.41 -19.93 -8.55
CA VAL A 250 -23.14 -19.51 -7.91
C VAL A 250 -21.99 -19.54 -8.91
N THR A 251 -22.01 -20.44 -9.89
CA THR A 251 -20.92 -20.61 -10.86
C THR A 251 -21.05 -19.81 -12.15
N ALA A 252 -22.22 -19.21 -12.40
CA ALA A 252 -22.44 -18.28 -13.50
C ALA A 252 -21.40 -17.14 -13.47
N THR A 253 -20.75 -16.92 -14.61
CA THR A 253 -19.64 -15.98 -14.77
C THR A 253 -19.84 -15.16 -16.02
N ALA A 254 -19.70 -13.83 -15.93
CA ALA A 254 -19.79 -12.96 -17.11
C ALA A 254 -18.39 -12.65 -17.67
N ILE A 255 -18.20 -12.78 -18.98
CA ILE A 255 -16.97 -12.40 -19.68
C ILE A 255 -17.09 -10.95 -20.13
N VAL A 256 -16.28 -10.07 -19.56
CA VAL A 256 -16.11 -8.69 -20.03
C VAL A 256 -14.94 -8.61 -20.99
N LEU A 257 -15.14 -7.93 -22.12
CA LEU A 257 -14.13 -7.74 -23.15
C LEU A 257 -13.40 -6.42 -22.94
N LEU A 258 -12.11 -6.48 -22.60
CA LEU A 258 -11.25 -5.29 -22.53
C LEU A 258 -10.34 -5.21 -23.75
N PRO A 259 -10.34 -4.10 -24.52
CA PRO A 259 -9.50 -3.97 -25.70
C PRO A 259 -8.01 -3.94 -25.32
N LYS A 260 -7.18 -4.74 -26.00
CA LYS A 260 -5.71 -4.75 -25.83
C LYS A 260 -5.04 -3.66 -26.66
N VAL A 261 -5.71 -3.20 -27.71
CA VAL A 261 -5.24 -2.19 -28.66
C VAL A 261 -6.32 -1.12 -28.84
N LEU A 262 -5.94 0.06 -29.33
CA LEU A 262 -6.86 1.21 -29.47
C LEU A 262 -8.09 0.90 -30.35
N CYS A 263 -7.87 0.22 -31.48
CA CYS A 263 -8.91 -0.12 -32.45
C CYS A 263 -8.90 -1.63 -32.70
N PRO A 264 -9.58 -2.44 -31.85
CA PRO A 264 -9.58 -3.88 -32.01
C PRO A 264 -10.37 -4.30 -33.25
N HIS A 265 -9.81 -5.20 -34.05
CA HIS A 265 -10.45 -5.68 -35.29
C HIS A 265 -11.06 -7.08 -35.15
N ASP A 266 -10.61 -7.87 -34.19
CA ASP A 266 -11.05 -9.25 -33.96
C ASP A 266 -11.03 -9.60 -32.46
N PHE A 267 -11.71 -10.69 -32.07
CA PHE A 267 -11.84 -11.09 -30.67
C PHE A 267 -10.54 -11.59 -30.01
N THR A 268 -9.46 -11.82 -30.76
CA THR A 268 -8.13 -12.14 -30.19
C THR A 268 -7.46 -10.90 -29.58
N GLN A 269 -7.82 -9.71 -30.07
CA GLN A 269 -7.34 -8.40 -29.62
C GLN A 269 -8.09 -7.89 -28.38
N PHE A 270 -9.03 -8.66 -27.85
CA PHE A 270 -9.65 -8.43 -26.55
C PHE A 270 -9.05 -9.35 -25.48
N LYS A 271 -9.01 -8.85 -24.25
CA LYS A 271 -8.70 -9.61 -23.04
C LYS A 271 -10.03 -9.99 -22.36
N PRO A 272 -10.37 -11.28 -22.26
CA PRO A 272 -11.57 -11.71 -21.54
C PRO A 272 -11.30 -11.65 -20.04
N ILE A 273 -12.09 -10.86 -19.30
CA ILE A 273 -12.08 -10.84 -17.83
C ILE A 273 -13.33 -11.55 -17.32
N SER A 274 -13.14 -12.53 -16.46
CA SER A 274 -14.21 -13.30 -15.82
C SER A 274 -14.73 -12.57 -14.57
N LEU A 275 -16.00 -12.17 -14.61
CA LEU A 275 -16.72 -11.62 -13.46
C LEU A 275 -17.52 -12.74 -12.78
N CYS A 276 -16.88 -13.38 -11.80
CA CYS A 276 -17.53 -14.38 -10.95
C CYS A 276 -18.45 -13.71 -9.92
N ASN A 277 -19.52 -14.41 -9.52
CA ASN A 277 -20.33 -14.03 -8.36
C ASN A 277 -19.47 -13.95 -7.11
N PHE A 278 -19.78 -13.00 -6.22
CA PHE A 278 -18.88 -12.67 -5.10
C PHE A 278 -18.67 -13.84 -4.14
N VAL A 279 -19.72 -14.61 -3.82
CA VAL A 279 -19.62 -15.83 -2.98
C VAL A 279 -18.64 -16.85 -3.57
N ASN A 280 -18.65 -17.06 -4.90
CA ASN A 280 -17.70 -17.95 -5.57
C ASN A 280 -16.25 -17.41 -5.44
N LYS A 281 -16.07 -16.09 -5.53
CA LYS A 281 -14.77 -15.46 -5.30
C LYS A 281 -14.29 -15.65 -3.85
N VAL A 282 -15.18 -15.62 -2.85
CA VAL A 282 -14.80 -15.88 -1.45
C VAL A 282 -14.27 -17.29 -1.28
N ILE A 283 -14.97 -18.31 -1.82
CA ILE A 283 -14.52 -19.71 -1.77
C ILE A 283 -13.15 -19.86 -2.46
N SER A 284 -13.02 -19.34 -3.66
CA SER A 284 -11.77 -19.32 -4.43
C SER A 284 -10.64 -18.59 -3.70
N LYS A 285 -10.96 -17.49 -3.00
CA LYS A 285 -10.00 -16.71 -2.21
C LYS A 285 -9.52 -17.47 -0.97
N LEU A 286 -10.40 -18.17 -0.26
CA LEU A 286 -10.03 -19.03 0.87
C LEU A 286 -9.00 -20.07 0.46
N LEU A 287 -9.30 -20.84 -0.61
CA LEU A 287 -8.34 -21.81 -1.14
C LEU A 287 -7.04 -21.14 -1.61
N SER A 288 -7.13 -19.99 -2.29
CA SER A 288 -5.96 -19.24 -2.72
C SER A 288 -5.06 -18.82 -1.55
N VAL A 289 -5.62 -18.27 -0.47
CA VAL A 289 -4.86 -17.83 0.71
C VAL A 289 -4.10 -18.99 1.35
N ARG A 290 -4.74 -20.16 1.45
CA ARG A 290 -4.11 -21.37 2.00
C ARG A 290 -3.04 -21.92 1.07
N LEU A 291 -3.32 -22.02 -0.24
CA LEU A 291 -2.37 -22.49 -1.25
C LEU A 291 -1.10 -21.63 -1.33
N VAL A 292 -1.25 -20.31 -1.18
CA VAL A 292 -0.14 -19.35 -1.28
C VAL A 292 0.92 -19.59 -0.20
N ARG A 293 0.57 -20.17 0.95
CA ARG A 293 1.51 -20.49 2.04
C ARG A 293 2.52 -21.56 1.64
N VAL A 294 2.15 -22.50 0.77
CA VAL A 294 3.02 -23.60 0.32
C VAL A 294 3.74 -23.30 -1.00
N LEU A 295 3.28 -22.32 -1.79
CA LEU A 295 3.86 -21.97 -3.08
C LEU A 295 5.39 -21.75 -3.08
N PRO A 296 6.01 -21.06 -2.11
CA PRO A 296 7.46 -20.83 -2.12
C PRO A 296 8.30 -22.12 -2.12
N ARG A 297 7.78 -23.22 -1.55
CA ARG A 297 8.43 -24.55 -1.52
C ARG A 297 8.25 -25.31 -2.85
N ILE A 298 7.16 -25.07 -3.56
CA ILE A 298 6.81 -25.79 -4.80
C ILE A 298 7.55 -25.18 -6.01
N ILE A 299 7.57 -23.84 -6.09
CA ILE A 299 7.95 -23.12 -7.31
C ILE A 299 9.45 -22.85 -7.40
N SER A 300 10.08 -23.24 -8.51
CA SER A 300 11.52 -23.06 -8.77
C SER A 300 11.99 -21.59 -8.67
N PRO A 301 13.24 -21.31 -8.28
CA PRO A 301 13.74 -19.95 -8.05
C PRO A 301 13.80 -19.07 -9.31
N GLN A 302 13.87 -19.66 -10.51
CA GLN A 302 13.85 -18.97 -11.81
C GLN A 302 12.49 -18.30 -12.11
N LYS A 303 11.45 -18.65 -11.34
CA LYS A 303 10.09 -18.13 -11.47
C LYS A 303 9.82 -17.06 -10.42
N SER A 304 9.51 -15.84 -10.84
CA SER A 304 9.27 -14.73 -9.88
C SER A 304 7.80 -14.28 -9.83
N GLY A 305 6.99 -14.59 -10.85
CA GLY A 305 5.60 -14.13 -10.91
C GLY A 305 4.64 -14.90 -10.01
N PHE A 306 3.76 -14.17 -9.30
CA PHE A 306 2.70 -14.69 -8.40
C PHE A 306 3.19 -15.57 -7.24
N VAL A 307 4.46 -15.43 -6.82
CA VAL A 307 4.99 -16.09 -5.62
C VAL A 307 5.30 -15.04 -4.56
N PRO A 308 4.77 -15.17 -3.32
CA PRO A 308 5.07 -14.23 -2.24
C PRO A 308 6.56 -14.05 -2.00
N GLY A 309 6.97 -12.83 -1.69
CA GLY A 309 8.37 -12.50 -1.41
C GLY A 309 9.27 -12.37 -2.64
N ARG A 310 8.81 -12.74 -3.85
CA ARG A 310 9.59 -12.60 -5.09
C ARG A 310 9.24 -11.31 -5.82
N GLN A 311 10.27 -10.58 -6.27
CA GLN A 311 10.09 -9.29 -6.95
C GLN A 311 10.22 -9.44 -8.47
N MET A 312 9.42 -8.68 -9.22
CA MET A 312 9.51 -8.65 -10.69
C MET A 312 10.83 -8.04 -11.17
N ALA A 313 11.37 -7.08 -10.41
CA ALA A 313 12.63 -6.41 -10.71
C ALA A 313 13.80 -7.39 -10.79
N ASP A 314 13.91 -8.34 -9.84
CA ASP A 314 14.99 -9.33 -9.79
C ASP A 314 15.09 -10.15 -11.08
N ASN A 315 13.94 -10.54 -11.66
CA ASN A 315 13.89 -11.29 -12.92
C ASN A 315 14.42 -10.45 -14.09
N PHE A 316 13.96 -9.20 -14.21
CA PHE A 316 14.47 -8.28 -15.23
C PHE A 316 15.97 -8.00 -15.04
N LEU A 317 16.40 -7.73 -13.81
CA LEU A 317 17.79 -7.40 -13.48
C LEU A 317 18.73 -8.54 -13.82
N LEU A 318 18.36 -9.78 -13.48
CA LEU A 318 19.14 -10.96 -13.84
C LEU A 318 19.16 -11.19 -15.36
N ALA A 319 18.05 -10.99 -16.06
CA ALA A 319 18.03 -11.06 -17.53
C ALA A 319 18.96 -10.02 -18.17
N GLN A 320 18.93 -8.77 -17.68
CA GLN A 320 19.79 -7.69 -18.16
C GLN A 320 21.28 -7.95 -17.86
N GLU A 321 21.58 -8.58 -16.72
CA GLU A 321 22.94 -8.98 -16.32
C GLU A 321 23.47 -10.17 -17.16
N LEU A 322 22.62 -11.14 -17.50
CA LEU A 322 22.98 -12.23 -18.42
C LEU A 322 23.20 -11.68 -19.85
N LEU A 323 22.38 -10.73 -20.29
CA LEU A 323 22.50 -10.12 -21.61
C LEU A 323 23.77 -9.27 -21.79
N SER A 324 24.34 -8.70 -20.73
CA SER A 324 25.65 -8.03 -20.84
C SER A 324 26.74 -9.00 -21.30
N ASP A 325 26.55 -10.29 -21.00
CA ASP A 325 27.49 -11.37 -21.29
C ASP A 325 27.17 -12.11 -22.61
N ILE A 326 26.15 -11.68 -23.38
CA ILE A 326 25.76 -12.35 -24.64
C ILE A 326 26.89 -12.42 -25.67
N ARG A 327 27.85 -11.48 -25.63
CA ARG A 327 29.02 -11.44 -26.52
C ARG A 327 30.15 -12.39 -26.08
N LYS A 328 30.14 -12.91 -24.85
CA LYS A 328 31.22 -13.77 -24.35
C LYS A 328 31.36 -15.01 -25.24
N PRO A 329 32.61 -15.45 -25.53
CA PRO A 329 32.83 -16.62 -26.36
C PRO A 329 32.20 -17.86 -25.71
N ASN A 330 31.44 -18.60 -26.51
CA ASN A 330 30.79 -19.85 -26.14
C ASN A 330 30.92 -20.83 -27.30
N ARG A 331 30.82 -22.15 -27.03
CA ARG A 331 30.75 -23.15 -28.09
C ARG A 331 29.48 -22.88 -28.91
N GLY A 332 29.68 -22.57 -30.20
CA GLY A 332 28.65 -21.93 -31.02
C GLY A 332 28.62 -20.42 -30.76
N GLY A 333 27.78 -19.99 -29.82
CA GLY A 333 27.43 -18.60 -29.53
C GLY A 333 26.24 -18.58 -28.58
N ASN A 334 25.85 -17.41 -28.09
CA ASN A 334 24.74 -17.28 -27.13
C ASN A 334 23.46 -16.79 -27.81
N VAL A 335 22.33 -17.44 -27.51
CA VAL A 335 21.00 -17.06 -27.97
C VAL A 335 20.03 -16.98 -26.81
N VAL A 336 19.11 -16.03 -26.90
CA VAL A 336 18.02 -15.86 -25.97
C VAL A 336 16.70 -16.03 -26.72
N LEU A 337 15.83 -16.92 -26.24
CA LEU A 337 14.51 -17.15 -26.79
C LEU A 337 13.47 -16.52 -25.86
N LYS A 338 12.64 -15.62 -26.38
CA LYS A 338 11.51 -15.05 -25.66
C LYS A 338 10.23 -15.71 -26.17
N LEU A 339 9.54 -16.43 -25.29
CA LEU A 339 8.28 -17.10 -25.57
C LEU A 339 7.10 -16.20 -25.22
N ASP A 340 6.05 -16.28 -26.04
CA ASP A 340 4.74 -15.66 -25.79
C ASP A 340 3.67 -16.77 -25.91
N MET A 341 2.90 -16.99 -24.84
CA MET A 341 1.86 -18.03 -24.82
C MET A 341 0.53 -17.50 -25.37
N MET A 342 -0.11 -18.25 -26.28
CA MET A 342 -1.42 -17.90 -26.81
C MET A 342 -2.49 -18.08 -25.74
N LYS A 343 -3.08 -16.98 -25.25
CA LYS A 343 -4.21 -17.00 -24.31
C LYS A 343 -3.95 -17.96 -23.13
N ALA A 344 -2.86 -17.69 -22.42
CA ALA A 344 -2.21 -18.62 -21.49
C ALA A 344 -3.15 -19.26 -20.46
N TYR A 345 -4.08 -18.49 -19.89
CA TYR A 345 -5.07 -18.99 -18.92
C TYR A 345 -6.19 -19.79 -19.59
N ASP A 346 -6.68 -19.33 -20.73
CA ASP A 346 -7.92 -19.83 -21.35
C ASP A 346 -7.75 -21.24 -21.96
N ARG A 347 -6.51 -21.69 -22.17
CA ARG A 347 -6.17 -22.97 -22.83
C ARG A 347 -5.71 -24.10 -21.91
N VAL A 348 -5.49 -23.83 -20.62
CA VAL A 348 -4.96 -24.83 -19.68
C VAL A 348 -5.93 -26.01 -19.57
N SER A 349 -5.44 -27.23 -19.80
CA SER A 349 -6.21 -28.46 -19.56
C SER A 349 -6.37 -28.70 -18.06
N TRP A 350 -7.60 -28.99 -17.63
CA TRP A 350 -7.87 -29.29 -16.22
C TRP A 350 -7.30 -30.64 -15.82
N LEU A 351 -7.40 -31.66 -16.68
CA LEU A 351 -6.84 -32.99 -16.40
C LEU A 351 -5.33 -32.93 -16.16
N PHE A 352 -4.61 -32.18 -16.99
CA PHE A 352 -3.19 -31.89 -16.77
C PHE A 352 -2.93 -31.26 -15.41
N LEU A 353 -3.69 -30.21 -15.04
CA LEU A 353 -3.52 -29.52 -13.77
C LEU A 353 -3.72 -30.48 -12.58
N ILE A 354 -4.74 -31.32 -12.64
CA ILE A 354 -5.03 -32.32 -11.60
C ILE A 354 -3.88 -33.33 -11.48
N GLN A 355 -3.33 -33.82 -12.60
CA GLN A 355 -2.16 -34.70 -12.58
C GLN A 355 -0.94 -34.03 -11.94
N VAL A 356 -0.71 -32.74 -12.19
CA VAL A 356 0.39 -31.99 -11.57
C VAL A 356 0.18 -31.84 -10.06
N LEU A 357 -1.04 -31.53 -9.62
CA LEU A 357 -1.37 -31.45 -8.18
C LEU A 357 -1.17 -32.82 -7.48
N TRP A 358 -1.63 -33.90 -8.10
CA TRP A 358 -1.37 -35.26 -7.62
C TRP A 358 0.12 -35.53 -7.42
N ARG A 359 0.96 -35.20 -8.43
CA ARG A 359 2.41 -35.42 -8.36
C ARG A 359 3.11 -34.61 -7.26
N PHE A 360 2.63 -33.41 -6.96
CA PHE A 360 3.16 -32.61 -5.85
C PHE A 360 2.77 -33.15 -4.46
N GLY A 361 1.79 -34.06 -4.37
CA GLY A 361 1.35 -34.68 -3.12
C GLY A 361 0.13 -34.03 -2.46
N PHE A 362 -0.65 -33.24 -3.19
CA PHE A 362 -1.91 -32.73 -2.68
C PHE A 362 -2.90 -33.88 -2.42
N SER A 363 -3.74 -33.77 -1.39
CA SER A 363 -4.74 -34.78 -1.05
C SER A 363 -5.94 -34.78 -2.01
N GLU A 364 -6.60 -35.93 -2.16
CA GLU A 364 -7.80 -36.06 -3.00
C GLU A 364 -8.90 -35.05 -2.64
N LEU A 365 -9.07 -34.78 -1.35
CA LEU A 365 -10.05 -33.79 -0.87
C LEU A 365 -9.73 -32.39 -1.37
N TRP A 366 -8.46 -31.98 -1.36
CA TRP A 366 -8.04 -30.70 -1.91
C TRP A 366 -8.26 -30.63 -3.42
N ILE A 367 -7.87 -31.69 -4.11
CA ILE A 367 -7.99 -31.81 -5.57
C ILE A 367 -9.45 -31.77 -6.01
N ASP A 368 -10.35 -32.42 -5.28
CA ASP A 368 -11.79 -32.37 -5.50
C ASP A 368 -12.35 -30.94 -5.34
N MET A 369 -11.97 -30.21 -4.29
CA MET A 369 -12.37 -28.80 -4.11
C MET A 369 -11.92 -27.94 -5.29
N VAL A 370 -10.67 -28.10 -5.74
CA VAL A 370 -10.15 -27.39 -6.92
C VAL A 370 -10.93 -27.80 -8.17
N TRP A 371 -11.21 -29.09 -8.36
CA TRP A 371 -11.97 -29.62 -9.49
C TRP A 371 -13.38 -29.03 -9.56
N ARG A 372 -14.12 -29.00 -8.44
CA ARG A 372 -15.47 -28.43 -8.37
C ARG A 372 -15.50 -26.94 -8.70
N LEU A 373 -14.44 -26.19 -8.38
CA LEU A 373 -14.31 -24.77 -8.72
C LEU A 373 -14.00 -24.52 -10.20
N VAL A 374 -13.11 -25.32 -10.80
CA VAL A 374 -12.65 -25.07 -12.19
C VAL A 374 -13.56 -25.72 -13.22
N SER A 375 -14.14 -26.89 -12.95
CA SER A 375 -14.85 -27.69 -13.95
C SER A 375 -16.32 -27.31 -14.15
N ASN A 376 -16.94 -26.68 -13.15
CA ASN A 376 -18.36 -26.34 -13.16
C ASN A 376 -18.59 -24.85 -13.45
N VAL A 377 -17.99 -24.32 -14.51
CA VAL A 377 -18.10 -22.90 -14.87
C VAL A 377 -19.01 -22.70 -16.08
N TRP A 378 -19.96 -21.77 -15.95
CA TRP A 378 -20.89 -21.37 -17.01
C TRP A 378 -20.67 -19.90 -17.37
N PHE A 379 -20.45 -19.63 -18.66
CA PHE A 379 -20.11 -18.31 -19.16
C PHE A 379 -21.24 -17.67 -19.98
N SER A 380 -21.39 -16.36 -19.82
CA SER A 380 -22.08 -15.46 -20.77
C SER A 380 -21.13 -14.33 -21.15
N VAL A 381 -21.20 -13.84 -22.38
CA VAL A 381 -20.34 -12.74 -22.86
C VAL A 381 -21.07 -11.41 -22.76
N ILE A 382 -20.44 -10.38 -22.20
CA ILE A 382 -20.97 -9.02 -22.20
C ILE A 382 -20.54 -8.33 -23.50
N VAL A 383 -21.52 -8.08 -24.37
CA VAL A 383 -21.36 -7.34 -25.63
C VAL A 383 -22.23 -6.09 -25.55
N ASN A 384 -21.63 -4.91 -25.72
CA ASN A 384 -22.30 -3.61 -25.71
C ASN A 384 -23.26 -3.38 -24.51
N GLY A 385 -22.91 -3.94 -23.35
CA GLY A 385 -23.67 -3.79 -22.11
C GLY A 385 -24.72 -4.87 -21.83
N SER A 386 -24.91 -5.82 -22.75
CA SER A 386 -25.87 -6.93 -22.61
C SER A 386 -25.17 -8.28 -22.47
N LEU A 387 -25.71 -9.17 -21.62
CA LEU A 387 -25.25 -10.56 -21.51
C LEU A 387 -25.79 -11.39 -22.68
N LYS A 388 -24.91 -12.14 -23.35
CA LYS A 388 -25.23 -12.96 -24.53
C LYS A 388 -24.66 -14.37 -24.36
N GLY A 389 -25.44 -15.36 -24.83
CA GLY A 389 -25.13 -16.78 -24.70
C GLY A 389 -25.17 -17.31 -23.25
N PHE A 390 -25.06 -18.62 -23.11
CA PHE A 390 -24.87 -19.31 -21.83
C PHE A 390 -24.30 -20.71 -22.09
N PHE A 391 -22.99 -20.89 -21.95
CA PHE A 391 -22.30 -22.13 -22.31
C PHE A 391 -21.36 -22.61 -21.21
N LYS A 392 -21.11 -23.92 -21.16
CA LYS A 392 -20.21 -24.54 -20.17
C LYS A 392 -18.77 -24.56 -20.70
N SER A 393 -17.81 -24.28 -19.84
CA SER A 393 -16.37 -24.45 -20.14
C SER A 393 -15.98 -25.92 -20.01
N THR A 394 -14.99 -26.38 -20.79
CA THR A 394 -14.34 -27.69 -20.57
C THR A 394 -12.82 -27.59 -20.39
N ARG A 395 -12.25 -26.38 -20.52
CA ARG A 395 -10.85 -26.09 -20.19
C ARG A 395 -10.69 -24.65 -19.71
N GLY A 396 -9.47 -24.31 -19.29
CA GLY A 396 -9.05 -22.94 -19.01
C GLY A 396 -9.32 -22.48 -17.58
N LEU A 397 -8.55 -21.49 -17.15
CA LEU A 397 -8.67 -20.87 -15.82
C LEU A 397 -9.31 -19.49 -15.95
N ARG A 398 -10.19 -19.14 -15.00
CA ARG A 398 -10.93 -17.86 -15.01
C ARG A 398 -9.99 -16.68 -14.77
N GLN A 399 -9.91 -15.74 -15.72
CA GLN A 399 -9.11 -14.53 -15.58
C GLN A 399 -9.79 -13.51 -14.64
N GLY A 400 -9.25 -13.35 -13.43
CA GLY A 400 -9.84 -12.51 -12.37
C GLY A 400 -10.34 -13.28 -11.16
N ASP A 401 -10.23 -14.60 -11.19
CA ASP A 401 -10.53 -15.50 -10.08
C ASP A 401 -9.29 -15.65 -9.15
N PRO A 402 -9.42 -15.52 -7.81
CA PRO A 402 -8.27 -15.49 -6.90
C PRO A 402 -7.33 -16.70 -6.96
N ILE A 403 -7.84 -17.92 -7.17
CA ILE A 403 -7.02 -19.14 -7.18
C ILE A 403 -6.27 -19.36 -8.51
N SER A 404 -6.80 -18.83 -9.62
CA SER A 404 -6.28 -19.08 -10.98
C SER A 404 -4.78 -18.79 -11.15
N PRO A 405 -4.20 -17.68 -10.65
CA PRO A 405 -2.77 -17.40 -10.82
C PRO A 405 -1.88 -18.44 -10.14
N ALA A 406 -2.28 -18.93 -8.95
CA ALA A 406 -1.51 -19.94 -8.21
C ALA A 406 -1.51 -21.28 -8.98
N LEU A 407 -2.68 -21.72 -9.43
CA LEU A 407 -2.82 -22.95 -10.23
C LEU A 407 -2.04 -22.86 -11.56
N PHE A 408 -2.09 -21.71 -12.22
CA PHE A 408 -1.34 -21.47 -13.44
C PHE A 408 0.17 -21.63 -13.23
N VAL A 409 0.71 -21.06 -12.14
CA VAL A 409 2.15 -21.11 -11.85
C VAL A 409 2.59 -22.52 -11.44
N ILE A 410 1.76 -23.28 -10.71
CA ILE A 410 1.99 -24.71 -10.43
C ILE A 410 2.03 -25.50 -11.74
N GLY A 411 1.07 -25.32 -12.64
CA GLY A 411 1.05 -26.02 -13.93
C GLY A 411 2.28 -25.69 -14.80
N ALA A 412 2.68 -24.41 -14.84
CA ALA A 412 3.85 -23.98 -15.59
C ALA A 412 5.18 -24.58 -15.07
N GLU A 413 5.22 -25.05 -13.83
CA GLU A 413 6.42 -25.63 -13.21
C GLU A 413 6.93 -26.88 -13.96
N VAL A 414 6.05 -27.62 -14.64
CA VAL A 414 6.43 -28.75 -15.51
C VAL A 414 7.39 -28.30 -16.61
N LEU A 415 7.11 -27.17 -17.28
CA LEU A 415 7.99 -26.61 -18.29
C LEU A 415 9.33 -26.18 -17.68
N LEU A 416 9.29 -25.48 -16.54
CA LEU A 416 10.46 -24.90 -15.90
C LEU A 416 11.44 -25.99 -15.41
N ARG A 417 10.92 -27.03 -14.77
CA ARG A 417 11.74 -28.16 -14.31
C ARG A 417 12.28 -29.00 -15.46
N SER A 418 11.51 -29.17 -16.53
CA SER A 418 12.01 -29.81 -17.76
C SER A 418 13.15 -29.01 -18.40
N LEU A 419 13.09 -27.66 -18.37
CA LEU A 419 14.19 -26.80 -18.84
C LEU A 419 15.41 -26.85 -17.89
N ASN A 420 15.21 -27.02 -16.58
CA ASN A 420 16.32 -27.26 -15.65
C ASN A 420 17.02 -28.60 -15.92
N ALA A 421 16.27 -29.65 -16.26
CA ALA A 421 16.84 -30.96 -16.60
C ALA A 421 17.73 -30.93 -17.86
N LEU A 422 17.50 -30.00 -18.79
CA LEU A 422 18.39 -29.82 -19.95
C LEU A 422 19.82 -29.47 -19.55
N ALA A 423 20.01 -28.82 -18.40
CA ALA A 423 21.30 -28.34 -17.96
C ALA A 423 22.34 -29.46 -17.73
N VAL A 424 21.87 -30.68 -17.41
CA VAL A 424 22.70 -31.88 -17.23
C VAL A 424 22.76 -32.76 -18.49
N HIS A 425 21.99 -32.44 -19.53
CA HIS A 425 21.94 -33.25 -20.74
C HIS A 425 23.18 -33.03 -21.60
N ARG A 426 23.92 -34.11 -21.89
CA ARG A 426 25.20 -34.10 -22.64
C ARG A 426 25.19 -33.36 -24.00
N ARG A 427 24.04 -33.25 -24.68
CA ARG A 427 23.90 -32.60 -25.99
C ARG A 427 23.49 -31.14 -25.88
N PHE A 428 22.99 -30.72 -24.72
CA PHE A 428 22.61 -29.35 -24.45
C PHE A 428 23.84 -28.54 -24.08
N HIS A 429 24.02 -27.40 -24.75
CA HIS A 429 25.07 -26.45 -24.44
C HIS A 429 24.42 -25.18 -23.88
N PRO A 430 24.69 -24.84 -22.60
CA PRO A 430 24.04 -23.71 -21.96
C PRO A 430 24.58 -22.38 -22.47
N PHE A 431 23.84 -21.31 -22.16
CA PHE A 431 24.33 -19.94 -22.29
C PHE A 431 25.56 -19.71 -21.43
N LYS A 432 26.53 -18.92 -21.92
CA LYS A 432 27.77 -18.66 -21.18
C LYS A 432 27.53 -17.74 -19.99
N VAL A 433 27.74 -18.26 -18.78
CA VAL A 433 27.78 -17.49 -17.52
C VAL A 433 29.21 -17.37 -17.01
N PRO A 434 29.55 -16.33 -16.19
CA PRO A 434 30.84 -16.23 -15.52
C PRO A 434 31.10 -17.45 -14.61
N SER A 435 32.39 -17.73 -14.33
CA SER A 435 32.76 -18.81 -13.41
C SER A 435 32.23 -18.54 -11.99
N GLY A 436 31.85 -19.59 -11.27
CA GLY A 436 31.28 -19.50 -9.92
C GLY A 436 29.82 -19.03 -9.85
N CYS A 437 29.27 -18.49 -10.94
CA CYS A 437 27.87 -18.04 -10.96
C CYS A 437 26.89 -19.22 -11.13
N PRO A 438 25.69 -19.14 -10.54
CA PRO A 438 24.62 -20.10 -10.79
C PRO A 438 24.30 -20.21 -12.29
N MET A 439 24.11 -21.43 -12.78
CA MET A 439 23.65 -21.66 -14.15
C MET A 439 22.17 -21.30 -14.27
N VAL A 440 21.85 -20.50 -15.29
CA VAL A 440 20.48 -20.06 -15.57
C VAL A 440 20.07 -20.51 -16.97
N THR A 441 19.18 -21.50 -17.06
CA THR A 441 18.63 -21.97 -18.35
C THR A 441 17.44 -21.12 -18.80
N HIS A 442 16.70 -20.54 -17.87
CA HIS A 442 15.52 -19.75 -18.16
C HIS A 442 15.18 -18.79 -17.01
N LEU A 443 14.32 -17.82 -17.31
CA LEU A 443 13.67 -16.94 -16.34
C LEU A 443 12.20 -16.79 -16.73
N ALA A 444 11.30 -16.80 -15.75
CA ALA A 444 9.87 -16.76 -16.01
C ALA A 444 9.12 -15.82 -15.07
N TYR A 445 8.17 -15.07 -15.60
CA TYR A 445 7.23 -14.24 -14.85
C TYR A 445 5.83 -14.44 -15.43
N ALA A 446 4.93 -15.11 -14.69
CA ALA A 446 3.64 -15.55 -15.25
C ALA A 446 3.81 -16.33 -16.58
N ASP A 447 3.24 -15.86 -17.68
CA ASP A 447 3.35 -16.44 -19.02
C ASP A 447 4.57 -15.96 -19.82
N ASP A 448 5.23 -14.87 -19.40
CA ASP A 448 6.46 -14.38 -20.02
C ASP A 448 7.64 -15.29 -19.62
N VAL A 449 8.20 -16.01 -20.60
CA VAL A 449 9.35 -16.91 -20.39
C VAL A 449 10.50 -16.52 -21.32
N ILE A 450 11.68 -16.34 -20.74
CA ILE A 450 12.94 -16.17 -21.47
C ILE A 450 13.82 -17.39 -21.23
N ILE A 451 14.34 -17.99 -22.30
CA ILE A 451 15.22 -19.16 -22.26
C ILE A 451 16.60 -18.76 -22.79
N PHE A 452 17.64 -19.21 -22.09
CA PHE A 452 19.05 -18.96 -22.37
C PHE A 452 19.71 -20.27 -22.83
N THR A 453 20.25 -20.27 -24.05
CA THR A 453 20.90 -21.46 -24.63
C THR A 453 22.02 -21.04 -25.58
N SER A 454 22.80 -22.00 -26.09
CA SER A 454 23.68 -21.75 -27.22
C SER A 454 22.96 -21.75 -28.57
N ASP A 455 23.57 -21.14 -29.59
CA ASP A 455 23.09 -21.13 -30.98
C ASP A 455 23.36 -22.44 -31.74
N ILE A 456 23.73 -23.51 -31.04
CA ILE A 456 23.95 -24.85 -31.62
C ILE A 456 22.60 -25.50 -31.92
N LYS A 457 22.46 -26.04 -33.14
CA LYS A 457 21.23 -26.71 -33.60
C LYS A 457 20.69 -27.74 -32.60
N ALA A 458 21.55 -28.61 -32.06
CA ALA A 458 21.16 -29.62 -31.08
C ALA A 458 20.54 -29.00 -29.79
N SER A 459 21.15 -27.95 -29.23
CA SER A 459 20.62 -27.27 -28.04
C SER A 459 19.26 -26.62 -28.32
N VAL A 460 19.13 -25.92 -29.46
CA VAL A 460 17.88 -25.25 -29.85
C VAL A 460 16.77 -26.27 -30.12
N GLN A 461 17.09 -27.42 -30.72
CA GLN A 461 16.15 -28.52 -30.93
C GLN A 461 15.66 -29.12 -29.60
N LEU A 462 16.54 -29.34 -28.62
CA LEU A 462 16.15 -29.84 -27.30
C LEU A 462 15.20 -28.87 -26.58
N VAL A 463 15.49 -27.56 -26.64
CA VAL A 463 14.57 -26.55 -26.08
C VAL A 463 13.21 -26.59 -26.77
N LYS A 464 13.18 -26.69 -28.10
CA LYS A 464 11.92 -26.79 -28.86
C LYS A 464 11.14 -28.06 -28.50
N GLN A 465 11.81 -29.20 -28.35
CA GLN A 465 11.19 -30.46 -27.93
C GLN A 465 10.54 -30.35 -26.55
N VAL A 466 11.22 -29.75 -25.57
CA VAL A 466 10.65 -29.51 -24.23
C VAL A 466 9.41 -28.62 -24.31
N VAL A 467 9.48 -27.52 -25.07
CA VAL A 467 8.34 -26.60 -25.23
C VAL A 467 7.15 -27.27 -25.92
N ASP A 468 7.40 -28.07 -26.96
CA ASP A 468 6.34 -28.78 -27.70
C ASP A 468 5.71 -29.91 -26.89
N GLY A 469 6.53 -30.65 -26.13
CA GLY A 469 6.06 -31.64 -25.17
C GLY A 469 5.13 -30.98 -24.16
N TYR A 470 5.57 -29.88 -23.53
CA TYR A 470 4.76 -29.16 -22.55
C TYR A 470 3.46 -28.62 -23.14
N CYS A 471 3.47 -28.06 -24.36
CA CYS A 471 2.26 -27.60 -25.04
C CYS A 471 1.28 -28.77 -25.31
N SER A 472 1.81 -29.93 -25.68
CA SER A 472 1.02 -31.12 -25.96
C SER A 472 0.35 -31.67 -24.69
N LEU A 473 1.04 -31.62 -23.56
CA LEU A 473 0.54 -32.10 -22.27
C LEU A 473 -0.41 -31.10 -21.59
N SER A 474 -0.07 -29.81 -21.57
CA SER A 474 -0.81 -28.77 -20.84
C SER A 474 -2.02 -28.21 -21.59
N GLY A 475 -2.12 -28.46 -22.90
CA GLY A 475 -3.10 -27.80 -23.79
C GLY A 475 -2.72 -26.37 -24.18
N GLN A 476 -1.64 -25.81 -23.61
CA GLN A 476 -1.13 -24.49 -24.00
C GLN A 476 -0.51 -24.50 -25.40
N ARG A 477 -0.38 -23.32 -26.01
CA ARG A 477 0.25 -23.15 -27.32
C ARG A 477 1.13 -21.92 -27.33
N VAL A 478 2.30 -22.02 -27.95
CA VAL A 478 3.19 -20.89 -28.21
C VAL A 478 2.68 -20.05 -29.36
N ASN A 479 2.73 -18.73 -29.22
CA ASN A 479 2.48 -17.79 -30.29
C ASN A 479 3.76 -17.53 -31.08
N CYS A 480 3.97 -18.25 -32.18
CA CYS A 480 5.19 -18.09 -32.99
C CYS A 480 5.36 -16.69 -33.60
N GLN A 481 4.26 -15.94 -33.83
CA GLN A 481 4.32 -14.58 -34.37
C GLN A 481 4.81 -13.56 -33.34
N LYS A 482 4.47 -13.76 -32.06
CA LYS A 482 4.89 -12.87 -30.97
C LYS A 482 6.19 -13.31 -30.32
N SER A 483 6.46 -14.62 -30.33
CA SER A 483 7.72 -15.20 -29.86
C SER A 483 8.87 -14.79 -30.77
N CYS A 484 10.04 -14.58 -30.17
CA CYS A 484 11.22 -14.13 -30.91
C CYS A 484 12.51 -14.67 -30.31
N PHE A 485 13.56 -14.71 -31.13
CA PHE A 485 14.92 -14.97 -30.66
C PHE A 485 15.80 -13.73 -30.79
N LEU A 486 16.74 -13.60 -29.86
CA LEU A 486 17.69 -12.51 -29.74
C LEU A 486 19.11 -13.09 -29.76
N VAL A 487 19.97 -12.48 -30.57
CA VAL A 487 21.38 -12.82 -30.67
C VAL A 487 22.21 -11.54 -30.71
N HIS A 488 23.50 -11.66 -30.43
CA HIS A 488 24.41 -10.53 -30.64
C HIS A 488 24.43 -10.16 -32.15
N PRO A 489 24.47 -8.86 -32.53
CA PRO A 489 24.44 -8.43 -33.94
C PRO A 489 25.53 -9.02 -34.85
N ARG A 490 26.63 -9.50 -34.25
CA ARG A 490 27.75 -10.16 -34.96
C ARG A 490 27.51 -11.64 -35.30
N VAL A 491 26.43 -12.25 -34.83
CA VAL A 491 26.14 -13.66 -35.14
C VAL A 491 25.85 -13.81 -36.65
N PRO A 492 26.46 -14.76 -37.36
CA PRO A 492 26.27 -14.90 -38.82
C PRO A 492 24.82 -15.11 -39.25
N PRO A 493 24.38 -14.57 -40.41
CA PRO A 493 23.02 -14.76 -40.92
C PRO A 493 22.59 -16.22 -41.06
N GLN A 494 23.51 -17.12 -41.44
CA GLN A 494 23.22 -18.56 -41.58
C GLN A 494 22.75 -19.18 -40.26
N ARG A 495 23.35 -18.78 -39.14
CA ARG A 495 22.93 -19.25 -37.81
C ARG A 495 21.56 -18.69 -37.40
N ARG A 496 21.29 -17.43 -37.75
CA ARG A 496 19.96 -16.82 -37.53
C ARG A 496 18.88 -17.55 -38.34
N ALA A 497 19.19 -17.91 -39.59
CA ALA A 497 18.30 -18.70 -40.43
C ALA A 497 18.05 -20.09 -39.81
N MET A 498 19.09 -20.77 -39.32
CA MET A 498 18.96 -22.07 -38.65
C MET A 498 18.02 -21.99 -37.43
N ILE A 499 18.22 -21.00 -36.54
CA ILE A 499 17.35 -20.83 -35.36
C ILE A 499 15.90 -20.59 -35.78
N ARG A 500 15.69 -19.74 -36.80
CA ARG A 500 14.36 -19.45 -37.35
C ARG A 500 13.70 -20.72 -37.90
N THR A 501 14.43 -21.55 -38.65
CA THR A 501 13.91 -22.81 -39.22
C THR A 501 13.54 -23.81 -38.12
N VAL A 502 14.36 -23.94 -37.07
CA VAL A 502 14.10 -24.90 -35.98
C VAL A 502 12.94 -24.44 -35.09
N THR A 503 12.90 -23.15 -34.74
CA THR A 503 11.94 -22.65 -33.73
C THR A 503 10.65 -22.11 -34.34
N GLY A 504 10.67 -21.63 -35.58
CA GLY A 504 9.61 -20.84 -36.17
C GLY A 504 9.51 -19.40 -35.65
N PHE A 505 10.49 -18.94 -34.83
CA PHE A 505 10.44 -17.63 -34.20
C PHE A 505 11.06 -16.53 -35.06
N SER A 506 10.54 -15.32 -34.92
CA SER A 506 11.10 -14.13 -35.58
C SER A 506 12.39 -13.66 -34.90
N HIS A 507 13.32 -13.09 -35.67
CA HIS A 507 14.50 -12.42 -35.11
C HIS A 507 14.14 -11.00 -34.72
N LYS A 508 14.51 -10.56 -33.51
CA LYS A 508 14.39 -9.16 -33.08
C LYS A 508 15.74 -8.59 -32.68
N SER A 509 15.97 -7.31 -33.00
CA SER A 509 17.13 -6.55 -32.55
C SER A 509 16.87 -5.87 -31.21
N PHE A 510 17.92 -5.65 -30.43
CA PHE A 510 17.87 -4.83 -29.23
C PHE A 510 17.67 -3.34 -29.59
N PRO A 511 17.00 -2.54 -28.72
CA PRO A 511 16.37 -2.94 -27.47
C PRO A 511 15.02 -3.64 -27.67
N ILE A 512 14.62 -4.50 -26.72
CA ILE A 512 13.26 -5.08 -26.69
C ILE A 512 12.58 -4.85 -25.34
N LYS A 513 11.25 -4.86 -25.31
CA LYS A 513 10.47 -4.73 -24.07
C LYS A 513 10.31 -6.08 -23.38
N TYR A 514 10.65 -6.14 -22.09
CA TYR A 514 10.44 -7.29 -21.21
C TYR A 514 10.01 -6.80 -19.83
N LEU A 515 8.89 -7.32 -19.30
CA LEU A 515 8.32 -6.91 -18.01
C LEU A 515 8.18 -5.38 -17.87
N GLY A 516 7.80 -4.71 -18.96
CA GLY A 516 7.64 -3.25 -19.01
C GLY A 516 8.93 -2.43 -19.12
N CYS A 517 10.11 -3.07 -19.08
CA CYS A 517 11.41 -2.41 -19.13
C CYS A 517 12.17 -2.74 -20.44
N PRO A 518 13.06 -1.85 -20.92
CA PRO A 518 13.88 -2.11 -22.09
C PRO A 518 15.06 -3.03 -21.74
N LEU A 519 15.16 -4.20 -22.37
CA LEU A 519 16.36 -5.02 -22.43
C LEU A 519 17.25 -4.57 -23.58
N TYR A 520 18.52 -4.32 -23.31
CA TYR A 520 19.47 -3.85 -24.30
C TYR A 520 20.88 -4.42 -24.08
N ILE A 521 21.75 -4.23 -25.08
CA ILE A 521 23.17 -4.58 -25.02
C ILE A 521 24.01 -3.31 -25.15
N GLY A 522 25.17 -3.26 -24.48
CA GLY A 522 26.09 -2.13 -24.56
C GLY A 522 25.62 -0.88 -23.79
N ARG A 523 25.88 0.31 -24.36
CA ARG A 523 25.64 1.59 -23.69
C ARG A 523 24.14 1.91 -23.60
N ARG A 524 23.70 2.37 -22.43
CA ARG A 524 22.34 2.88 -22.23
C ARG A 524 22.12 4.18 -23.00
N GLN A 525 20.98 4.32 -23.66
CA GLN A 525 20.61 5.52 -24.42
C GLN A 525 19.28 6.09 -23.91
N VAL A 526 19.09 7.40 -24.06
CA VAL A 526 17.89 8.10 -23.58
C VAL A 526 16.62 7.56 -24.26
N TYR A 527 16.67 7.30 -25.58
CA TYR A 527 15.51 6.84 -26.33
C TYR A 527 15.00 5.45 -25.91
N TYR A 528 15.82 4.61 -25.26
CA TYR A 528 15.37 3.32 -24.71
C TYR A 528 14.23 3.48 -23.69
N PHE A 529 14.16 4.67 -23.07
CA PHE A 529 13.18 5.01 -22.04
C PHE A 529 12.11 5.98 -22.56
N ALA A 530 12.03 6.24 -23.87
CA ALA A 530 11.04 7.15 -24.44
C ALA A 530 9.59 6.72 -24.10
N ASP A 531 9.33 5.41 -24.05
CA ASP A 531 8.03 4.82 -23.68
C ASP A 531 7.47 5.37 -22.37
N VAL A 532 8.31 5.59 -21.34
CA VAL A 532 7.80 6.08 -20.04
C VAL A 532 7.40 7.55 -20.13
N CYS A 533 8.17 8.36 -20.87
CA CYS A 533 7.81 9.75 -21.14
C CYS A 533 6.52 9.82 -21.95
N SER A 534 6.40 8.99 -23.01
CA SER A 534 5.18 8.89 -23.81
C SER A 534 3.99 8.41 -23.00
N ALA A 535 4.16 7.50 -22.03
CA ALA A 535 3.08 7.05 -21.15
C ALA A 535 2.60 8.17 -20.21
N VAL A 536 3.51 8.96 -19.65
CA VAL A 536 3.18 10.14 -18.83
C VAL A 536 2.45 11.19 -19.68
N THR A 537 2.97 11.51 -20.87
CA THR A 537 2.34 12.46 -21.81
C THR A 537 0.97 11.99 -22.26
N ALA A 538 0.82 10.72 -22.69
CA ALA A 538 -0.46 10.16 -23.09
C ALA A 538 -1.49 10.18 -21.95
N ARG A 539 -1.03 9.97 -20.70
CA ARG A 539 -1.89 10.10 -19.52
C ARG A 539 -2.34 11.54 -19.30
N ILE A 540 -1.44 12.51 -19.41
CA ILE A 540 -1.77 13.94 -19.33
C ILE A 540 -2.78 14.33 -20.42
N LEU A 541 -2.54 13.92 -21.67
CA LEU A 541 -3.41 14.21 -22.80
C LEU A 541 -4.80 13.56 -22.67
N SER A 542 -4.91 12.43 -21.97
CA SER A 542 -6.20 11.81 -21.69
C SER A 542 -7.08 12.63 -20.73
N TRP A 543 -6.49 13.58 -20.00
CA TRP A 543 -7.25 14.48 -19.15
C TRP A 543 -7.60 15.76 -19.90
N LYS A 544 -8.88 16.13 -19.89
CA LYS A 544 -9.31 17.45 -20.36
C LYS A 544 -8.78 18.51 -19.40
N ASN A 545 -7.59 19.04 -19.65
CA ASN A 545 -6.89 20.03 -18.80
C ASN A 545 -7.76 21.24 -18.40
N ARG A 546 -8.76 21.60 -19.23
CA ARG A 546 -9.72 22.69 -18.94
C ARG A 546 -10.69 22.38 -17.80
N VAL A 547 -10.92 21.11 -17.48
CA VAL A 547 -11.91 20.67 -16.48
C VAL A 547 -11.27 20.54 -15.09
N LEU A 548 -9.93 20.46 -14.99
CA LEU A 548 -9.23 20.21 -13.73
C LEU A 548 -8.77 21.50 -13.04
N SER A 549 -9.09 21.63 -11.75
CA SER A 549 -8.53 22.68 -10.89
C SER A 549 -7.03 22.47 -10.65
N SER A 550 -6.32 23.51 -10.20
CA SER A 550 -4.92 23.36 -9.77
C SER A 550 -4.77 22.33 -8.65
N GLY A 551 -5.75 22.24 -7.73
CA GLY A 551 -5.79 21.20 -6.70
C GLY A 551 -5.89 19.80 -7.30
N GLY A 552 -6.82 19.59 -8.24
CA GLY A 552 -6.98 18.32 -8.95
C GLY A 552 -5.73 17.90 -9.72
N LYS A 553 -5.01 18.86 -10.35
CA LYS A 553 -3.72 18.59 -11.01
C LYS A 553 -2.64 18.14 -10.03
N LEU A 554 -2.55 18.75 -8.85
CA LEU A 554 -1.57 18.36 -7.82
C LEU A 554 -1.84 16.93 -7.32
N VAL A 555 -3.10 16.60 -7.04
CA VAL A 555 -3.50 15.24 -6.62
C VAL A 555 -3.15 14.22 -7.72
N LEU A 556 -3.43 14.55 -8.98
CA LEU A 556 -3.08 13.70 -10.14
C LEU A 556 -1.58 13.51 -10.32
N LEU A 557 -0.80 14.57 -10.12
CA LEU A 557 0.65 14.50 -10.16
C LEU A 557 1.17 13.53 -9.10
N ARG A 558 0.78 13.76 -7.84
CA ARG A 558 1.22 12.97 -6.69
C ARG A 558 0.79 11.51 -6.76
N SER A 559 -0.47 11.24 -7.10
CA SER A 559 -1.06 9.90 -7.03
C SER A 559 -0.91 9.09 -8.31
N VAL A 560 -0.89 9.74 -9.49
CA VAL A 560 -0.88 9.06 -10.79
C VAL A 560 0.45 9.26 -11.50
N LEU A 561 0.83 10.49 -11.84
CA LEU A 561 1.97 10.73 -12.73
C LEU A 561 3.30 10.32 -12.09
N SER A 562 3.51 10.63 -10.80
CA SER A 562 4.71 10.20 -10.06
C SER A 562 4.80 8.68 -9.89
N SER A 563 3.69 7.94 -10.02
CA SER A 563 3.68 6.48 -9.89
C SER A 563 4.09 5.73 -11.17
N ILE A 564 3.82 6.30 -12.34
CA ILE A 564 4.09 5.68 -13.66
C ILE A 564 5.55 5.26 -13.83
N PRO A 565 6.57 6.09 -13.50
CA PRO A 565 7.96 5.71 -13.71
C PRO A 565 8.51 4.76 -12.64
N ILE A 566 7.84 4.58 -11.49
CA ILE A 566 8.39 3.83 -10.33
C ILE A 566 8.80 2.41 -10.72
N HIS A 567 7.95 1.71 -11.48
CA HIS A 567 8.24 0.34 -11.90
C HIS A 567 9.54 0.26 -12.73
N LEU A 568 9.71 1.17 -13.68
CA LEU A 568 10.92 1.26 -14.50
C LEU A 568 12.14 1.63 -13.64
N LEU A 569 12.01 2.60 -12.73
CA LEU A 569 13.09 3.07 -11.85
C LEU A 569 13.53 2.02 -10.83
N ALA A 570 12.63 1.12 -10.43
CA ALA A 570 12.96 0.03 -9.51
C ALA A 570 13.89 -1.02 -10.14
N ALA A 571 13.79 -1.24 -11.45
CA ALA A 571 14.49 -2.33 -12.14
C ALA A 571 15.59 -1.88 -13.11
N THR A 572 15.59 -0.62 -13.57
CA THR A 572 16.55 -0.14 -14.58
C THR A 572 17.42 0.99 -14.03
N SER A 573 18.51 1.31 -14.73
CA SER A 573 19.37 2.46 -14.43
C SER A 573 19.32 3.51 -15.55
N PRO A 574 18.25 4.33 -15.68
CA PRO A 574 18.13 5.31 -16.75
C PRO A 574 19.18 6.44 -16.66
N PRO A 575 19.52 7.11 -17.77
CA PRO A 575 20.31 8.35 -17.73
C PRO A 575 19.57 9.48 -17.00
N LYS A 576 20.30 10.37 -16.31
CA LYS A 576 19.73 11.54 -15.61
C LYS A 576 18.85 12.43 -16.51
N ALA A 577 19.15 12.50 -17.81
CA ALA A 577 18.34 13.23 -18.79
C ALA A 577 16.88 12.75 -18.86
N VAL A 578 16.60 11.47 -18.58
CA VAL A 578 15.24 10.91 -18.53
C VAL A 578 14.48 11.49 -17.33
N PHE A 579 15.13 11.61 -16.16
CA PHE A 579 14.52 12.18 -14.96
C PHE A 579 14.12 13.63 -15.19
N VAL A 580 15.05 14.44 -15.73
CA VAL A 580 14.80 15.84 -16.08
C VAL A 580 13.66 15.97 -17.10
N SER A 581 13.58 15.06 -18.08
CA SER A 581 12.52 15.09 -19.09
C SER A 581 11.14 14.81 -18.48
N LEU A 582 11.04 13.83 -17.58
CA LEU A 582 9.80 13.51 -16.87
C LEU A 582 9.34 14.67 -15.98
N GLU A 583 10.25 15.23 -15.18
CA GLU A 583 9.94 16.36 -14.30
C GLU A 583 9.53 17.61 -15.08
N LYS A 584 10.14 17.87 -16.24
CA LYS A 584 9.71 18.95 -17.15
C LYS A 584 8.28 18.75 -17.65
N VAL A 585 7.91 17.54 -18.04
CA VAL A 585 6.54 17.22 -18.50
C VAL A 585 5.54 17.38 -17.34
N MET A 586 5.89 16.93 -16.14
CA MET A 586 5.07 17.08 -14.94
C MET A 586 4.88 18.56 -14.54
N ALA A 587 5.96 19.35 -14.55
CA ALA A 587 5.90 20.78 -14.29
C ALA A 587 5.04 21.51 -15.34
N ALA A 588 5.19 21.14 -16.62
CA ALA A 588 4.40 21.72 -17.70
C ALA A 588 2.90 21.39 -17.58
N PHE A 589 2.54 20.21 -17.07
CA PHE A 589 1.15 19.86 -16.77
C PHE A 589 0.57 20.69 -15.61
N LEU A 590 1.33 20.89 -14.53
CA LEU A 590 0.88 21.69 -13.39
C LEU A 590 0.57 23.13 -13.80
N TRP A 591 1.52 23.76 -14.49
CA TRP A 591 1.46 25.18 -14.83
C TRP A 591 0.72 25.49 -16.13
N GLY A 592 0.43 24.48 -16.96
CA GLY A 592 -0.28 24.66 -18.23
C GLY A 592 -1.81 24.71 -18.06
N SER A 593 -2.47 25.70 -18.64
CA SER A 593 -3.94 25.85 -18.67
C SER A 593 -4.55 25.82 -20.08
N SER A 594 -3.78 26.15 -21.12
CA SER A 594 -4.17 26.11 -22.54
C SER A 594 -3.05 25.51 -23.43
N GLU A 595 -3.41 25.06 -24.64
CA GLU A 595 -2.43 24.59 -25.65
C GLU A 595 -1.57 25.74 -26.21
N ILE A 596 -2.07 26.98 -26.11
CA ILE A 596 -1.47 28.18 -26.68
C ILE A 596 -1.25 29.19 -25.53
N GLY A 597 0.01 29.52 -25.25
CA GLY A 597 0.43 30.52 -24.25
C GLY A 597 1.69 30.13 -23.45
N PRO A 598 2.43 31.10 -22.89
CA PRO A 598 3.64 30.85 -22.10
C PRO A 598 3.32 30.13 -20.79
N ARG A 599 4.08 29.06 -20.50
CA ARG A 599 3.94 28.23 -19.30
C ARG A 599 4.92 28.66 -18.22
N TRP A 600 4.58 29.73 -17.50
CA TRP A 600 5.42 30.26 -16.43
C TRP A 600 5.47 29.30 -15.24
N GLN A 601 6.67 28.85 -14.86
CA GLN A 601 6.88 28.09 -13.63
C GLN A 601 6.99 29.06 -12.46
N TRP A 602 5.90 29.24 -11.72
CA TRP A 602 5.84 30.18 -10.59
C TRP A 602 6.68 29.73 -9.39
N ILE A 603 6.85 28.42 -9.23
CA ILE A 603 7.71 27.79 -8.22
C ILE A 603 8.52 26.72 -8.95
N SER A 604 9.83 26.64 -8.67
CA SER A 604 10.69 25.66 -9.34
C SER A 604 10.31 24.23 -8.91
N TRP A 605 10.52 23.24 -9.78
CA TRP A 605 10.18 21.86 -9.47
C TRP A 605 10.90 21.33 -8.22
N GLY A 606 12.18 21.70 -8.03
CA GLY A 606 12.95 21.32 -6.86
C GLY A 606 12.36 21.84 -5.55
N GLU A 607 11.88 23.09 -5.54
CA GLU A 607 11.22 23.68 -4.36
C GLU A 607 9.85 23.04 -4.09
N LEU A 608 9.11 22.65 -5.13
CA LEU A 608 7.86 21.89 -4.96
C LEU A 608 8.11 20.51 -4.32
N CYS A 609 9.31 19.95 -4.50
CA CYS A 609 9.71 18.67 -3.91
C CYS A 609 10.14 18.75 -2.44
N TRP A 610 10.25 19.96 -1.88
CA TRP A 610 10.57 20.11 -0.46
C TRP A 610 9.45 19.57 0.44
N PRO A 611 9.80 19.18 1.69
CA PRO A 611 8.79 18.83 2.67
C PRO A 611 7.86 20.03 2.98
N PRO A 612 6.61 19.79 3.43
CA PRO A 612 5.65 20.82 3.81
C PRO A 612 6.22 21.83 4.78
N GLU A 613 7.00 21.35 5.74
CA GLU A 613 7.64 22.13 6.80
C GLU A 613 8.72 23.07 6.26
N ALA A 614 9.29 22.78 5.08
CA ALA A 614 10.23 23.66 4.38
C ALA A 614 9.55 24.49 3.26
N GLY A 615 8.23 24.42 3.13
CA GLY A 615 7.47 25.20 2.14
C GLY A 615 7.36 24.56 0.76
N GLY A 616 7.49 23.23 0.66
CA GLY A 616 7.16 22.48 -0.54
C GLY A 616 5.76 21.86 -0.51
N VAL A 617 5.49 20.97 -1.48
CA VAL A 617 4.17 20.35 -1.74
C VAL A 617 4.23 18.81 -1.56
N GLU A 618 5.33 18.27 -1.02
CA GLU A 618 5.62 16.82 -0.98
C GLU A 618 5.67 16.13 -2.36
N PHE A 619 6.04 16.86 -3.40
CA PHE A 619 6.42 16.17 -4.63
C PHE A 619 7.71 15.40 -4.40
N ARG A 620 7.83 14.25 -5.05
CA ARG A 620 9.04 13.44 -4.93
C ARG A 620 9.91 13.68 -6.15
N SER A 621 11.15 14.10 -5.91
CA SER A 621 12.16 14.18 -6.94
C SER A 621 12.39 12.80 -7.54
N ILE A 622 12.40 12.70 -8.87
CA ILE A 622 12.57 11.40 -9.54
C ILE A 622 13.97 10.83 -9.26
N ALA A 623 14.97 11.70 -9.11
CA ALA A 623 16.32 11.31 -8.74
C ALA A 623 16.38 10.74 -7.31
N GLU A 624 15.79 11.41 -6.33
CA GLU A 624 15.76 10.94 -4.94
C GLU A 624 14.95 9.65 -4.80
N VAL A 625 13.84 9.51 -5.54
CA VAL A 625 13.08 8.25 -5.62
C VAL A 625 13.96 7.13 -6.18
N TYR A 626 14.73 7.40 -7.23
CA TYR A 626 15.66 6.43 -7.80
C TYR A 626 16.74 6.01 -6.80
N ASP A 627 17.29 6.93 -6.02
CA ASP A 627 18.30 6.65 -4.99
C ASP A 627 17.70 5.83 -3.83
N ALA A 628 16.51 6.18 -3.34
CA ALA A 628 15.79 5.39 -2.33
C ALA A 628 15.48 3.96 -2.82
N LEU A 629 15.10 3.80 -4.09
CA LEU A 629 14.92 2.48 -4.71
C LEU A 629 16.25 1.74 -4.90
N SER A 630 17.37 2.46 -5.04
CA SER A 630 18.71 1.86 -5.09
C SER A 630 19.10 1.29 -3.72
N ILE A 631 18.80 2.01 -2.63
CA ILE A 631 18.98 1.50 -1.26
C ILE A 631 18.14 0.24 -1.05
N LYS A 632 16.87 0.23 -1.50
CA LYS A 632 16.05 -0.99 -1.49
C LYS A 632 16.70 -2.15 -2.24
N LEU A 633 17.31 -1.84 -3.39
CA LEU A 633 17.97 -2.86 -4.20
C LEU A 633 19.22 -3.42 -3.50
N TRP A 634 20.00 -2.56 -2.84
CA TRP A 634 21.12 -2.96 -1.99
C TRP A 634 20.67 -3.84 -0.82
N TRP A 635 19.61 -3.42 -0.12
CA TRP A 635 18.98 -4.21 0.94
C TRP A 635 18.57 -5.61 0.44
N ASN A 636 17.88 -5.72 -0.70
CA ASN A 636 17.50 -7.03 -1.24
C ASN A 636 18.71 -7.88 -1.65
N PHE A 637 19.76 -7.23 -2.18
CA PHE A 637 21.02 -7.89 -2.51
C PHE A 637 21.71 -8.43 -1.26
N ARG A 638 21.84 -7.66 -0.18
CA ARG A 638 22.45 -8.10 1.08
C ARG A 638 21.73 -9.28 1.72
N GLN A 639 20.41 -9.40 1.56
CA GLN A 639 19.66 -10.56 2.07
C GLN A 639 20.00 -11.89 1.38
N GLN A 640 20.57 -11.89 0.17
CA GLN A 640 20.94 -13.11 -0.58
C GLN A 640 19.80 -14.14 -0.79
N LYS A 641 18.53 -13.71 -0.69
CA LYS A 641 17.35 -14.58 -0.81
C LYS A 641 16.92 -14.89 -2.24
N SER A 642 17.33 -14.09 -3.23
CA SER A 642 16.92 -14.26 -4.63
C SER A 642 18.06 -14.76 -5.51
N LEU A 643 17.70 -15.47 -6.59
CA LEU A 643 18.66 -15.95 -7.59
C LEU A 643 19.51 -14.82 -8.19
N TRP A 644 18.91 -13.63 -8.36
CA TRP A 644 19.62 -12.44 -8.81
C TRP A 644 20.70 -12.00 -7.82
N ALA A 645 20.37 -11.94 -6.52
CA ALA A 645 21.33 -11.53 -5.49
C ALA A 645 22.52 -12.51 -5.41
N GLN A 646 22.22 -13.82 -5.43
CA GLN A 646 23.23 -14.88 -5.44
C GLN A 646 24.12 -14.81 -6.68
N PHE A 647 23.54 -14.56 -7.86
CA PHE A 647 24.29 -14.40 -9.11
C PHE A 647 25.22 -13.18 -9.08
N LEU A 648 24.74 -12.03 -8.60
CA LEU A 648 25.58 -10.83 -8.46
C LEU A 648 26.70 -11.03 -7.45
N SER A 649 26.41 -11.65 -6.31
CA SER A 649 27.41 -11.96 -5.29
C SER A 649 28.53 -12.82 -5.86
N ALA A 650 28.18 -13.91 -6.54
CA ALA A 650 29.14 -14.78 -7.20
C ALA A 650 29.94 -14.07 -8.30
N LYS A 651 29.30 -13.17 -9.07
CA LYS A 651 29.94 -12.44 -10.18
C LYS A 651 30.92 -11.37 -9.72
N TYR A 652 30.54 -10.58 -8.71
CA TYR A 652 31.25 -9.36 -8.31
C TYR A 652 31.99 -9.47 -6.98
N CYS A 653 31.42 -10.16 -5.99
CA CYS A 653 32.04 -10.31 -4.67
C CYS A 653 33.03 -11.48 -4.62
N LYS A 654 32.84 -12.53 -5.44
CA LYS A 654 33.78 -13.67 -5.55
C LYS A 654 34.20 -14.31 -4.21
N GLY A 655 33.32 -14.28 -3.21
CA GLY A 655 33.57 -14.85 -1.89
C GLY A 655 34.00 -13.83 -0.82
N VAL A 656 34.38 -12.60 -1.18
CA VAL A 656 34.65 -11.54 -0.19
C VAL A 656 33.36 -10.84 0.25
N HIS A 657 33.42 -10.12 1.38
CA HIS A 657 32.30 -9.32 1.86
C HIS A 657 31.86 -8.29 0.79
N PRO A 658 30.55 -8.05 0.58
CA PRO A 658 30.09 -7.15 -0.48
C PRO A 658 30.65 -5.73 -0.42
N CYS A 659 30.99 -5.24 0.77
CA CYS A 659 31.59 -3.92 0.93
C CYS A 659 33.01 -3.84 0.33
N LEU A 660 33.75 -4.96 0.34
CA LEU A 660 35.14 -5.09 -0.13
C LEU A 660 35.26 -5.43 -1.62
N ALA A 661 34.14 -5.62 -2.32
CA ALA A 661 34.17 -5.99 -3.74
C ALA A 661 34.89 -4.92 -4.60
N GLU A 662 35.90 -5.34 -5.36
CA GLU A 662 36.76 -4.45 -6.16
C GLU A 662 36.01 -3.71 -7.28
N GLU A 663 36.47 -2.48 -7.56
CA GLU A 663 36.03 -1.72 -8.72
C GLU A 663 36.74 -2.15 -10.01
N VAL A 664 36.01 -2.83 -10.89
CA VAL A 664 36.51 -3.27 -12.20
C VAL A 664 35.88 -2.42 -13.31
N SER A 665 36.68 -2.01 -14.29
CA SER A 665 36.23 -1.16 -15.42
C SER A 665 35.10 -1.73 -16.29
N SER A 666 34.79 -3.03 -16.18
CA SER A 666 33.78 -3.75 -16.97
C SER A 666 32.45 -4.02 -16.23
N GLN A 667 32.17 -3.31 -15.13
CA GLN A 667 30.97 -3.51 -14.31
C GLN A 667 29.66 -3.09 -15.00
N SER A 668 28.58 -3.81 -14.68
CA SER A 668 27.24 -3.49 -15.17
C SER A 668 26.73 -2.17 -14.57
N TYR A 669 25.77 -1.54 -15.24
CA TYR A 669 25.13 -0.31 -14.72
C TYR A 669 24.34 -0.56 -13.43
N THR A 670 23.87 -1.79 -13.22
CA THR A 670 23.19 -2.22 -12.00
C THR A 670 24.18 -2.29 -10.84
N TRP A 671 25.33 -2.92 -11.04
CA TRP A 671 26.35 -3.00 -9.99
C TRP A 671 26.87 -1.62 -9.58
N ARG A 672 27.12 -0.72 -10.55
CA ARG A 672 27.51 0.66 -10.23
C ARG A 672 26.43 1.44 -9.47
N ARG A 673 25.14 1.18 -9.78
CA ARG A 673 24.01 1.75 -9.03
C ARG A 673 23.98 1.26 -7.58
N LEU A 674 24.28 -0.01 -7.35
CA LEU A 674 24.37 -0.59 -6.02
C LEU A 674 25.52 0.03 -5.22
N ARG A 675 26.71 0.09 -5.81
CA ARG A 675 27.90 0.68 -5.18
C ARG A 675 27.72 2.15 -4.84
N SER A 676 27.02 2.93 -5.66
CA SER A 676 26.83 4.37 -5.39
C SER A 676 26.01 4.69 -4.13
N VAL A 677 25.28 3.73 -3.58
CA VAL A 677 24.46 3.91 -2.36
C VAL A 677 24.88 2.98 -1.22
N GLN A 678 25.96 2.23 -1.39
CA GLN A 678 26.40 1.21 -0.44
C GLN A 678 26.61 1.79 0.95
N ASP A 679 27.46 2.81 1.09
CA ASP A 679 27.87 3.33 2.40
C ASP A 679 26.66 3.89 3.16
N LEU A 680 25.80 4.62 2.46
CA LEU A 680 24.57 5.16 2.99
C LEU A 680 23.57 4.08 3.44
N ALA A 681 23.52 2.95 2.71
CA ALA A 681 22.67 1.83 3.06
C ALA A 681 23.22 1.05 4.26
N GLU A 682 24.52 0.74 4.25
CA GLU A 682 25.19 -0.03 5.31
C GLU A 682 25.19 0.69 6.66
N GLU A 683 25.25 2.03 6.68
CA GLU A 683 25.08 2.83 7.91
C GLU A 683 23.75 2.53 8.63
N HIS A 684 22.70 2.20 7.86
CA HIS A 684 21.34 1.98 8.35
C HIS A 684 20.92 0.51 8.35
N ILE A 685 21.78 -0.39 7.88
CA ILE A 685 21.61 -1.84 8.02
C ILE A 685 22.21 -2.24 9.37
N GLY A 686 21.40 -2.91 10.18
CA GLY A 686 21.86 -3.59 11.38
C GLY A 686 21.60 -5.08 11.26
N TRP A 687 22.13 -5.84 12.21
CA TRP A 687 21.86 -7.26 12.30
C TRP A 687 21.57 -7.70 13.73
N VAL A 688 20.66 -8.68 13.85
CA VAL A 688 20.35 -9.37 15.10
C VAL A 688 20.97 -10.76 15.04
N LEU A 689 21.81 -11.05 16.03
CA LEU A 689 22.56 -12.31 16.15
C LEU A 689 21.61 -13.50 16.36
N GLY A 690 21.74 -14.52 15.52
CA GLY A 690 21.23 -15.87 15.69
C GLY A 690 22.41 -16.82 15.84
N GLU A 691 22.73 -17.55 14.76
CA GLU A 691 23.86 -18.48 14.67
C GLU A 691 25.24 -17.81 14.53
N GLY A 692 25.31 -16.51 14.20
CA GLY A 692 26.57 -15.76 14.11
C GLY A 692 27.38 -16.00 12.83
N SER A 693 26.70 -16.34 11.72
CA SER A 693 27.29 -16.61 10.40
C SER A 693 27.81 -15.38 9.66
N MET A 694 27.38 -14.19 10.08
CA MET A 694 27.76 -12.88 9.54
C MET A 694 29.23 -12.50 9.79
N ASP A 695 29.69 -11.49 9.07
CA ASP A 695 31.06 -10.96 9.18
C ASP A 695 31.24 -10.16 10.47
N PHE A 696 32.29 -10.46 11.25
CA PHE A 696 32.52 -9.79 12.52
C PHE A 696 32.87 -8.30 12.36
N TRP A 697 33.50 -7.90 11.26
CA TRP A 697 34.07 -6.57 11.10
C TRP A 697 33.18 -5.62 10.32
N HIS A 698 32.54 -6.12 9.26
CA HIS A 698 31.80 -5.30 8.30
C HIS A 698 30.31 -5.22 8.60
N ASP A 699 29.73 -6.23 9.27
CA ASP A 699 28.32 -6.22 9.62
C ASP A 699 28.07 -5.49 10.94
N ASN A 700 27.06 -4.61 10.97
CA ASN A 700 26.67 -3.87 12.15
C ASN A 700 25.79 -4.72 13.10
N TRP A 701 26.40 -5.70 13.75
CA TRP A 701 25.73 -6.56 14.74
C TRP A 701 25.75 -5.98 16.16
N MET A 702 26.68 -5.06 16.46
CA MET A 702 26.73 -4.34 17.75
C MET A 702 25.70 -3.21 17.84
N GLY A 703 25.13 -2.77 16.71
CA GLY A 703 24.22 -1.62 16.65
C GLY A 703 24.90 -0.25 16.77
N THR A 704 26.24 -0.19 16.93
CA THR A 704 27.05 1.03 17.01
C THR A 704 27.87 1.29 15.74
N GLY A 705 27.54 0.60 14.64
CA GLY A 705 28.25 0.65 13.37
C GLY A 705 29.20 -0.53 13.17
N ALA A 706 29.75 -0.65 11.96
CA ALA A 706 30.73 -1.67 11.62
C ALA A 706 32.07 -1.44 12.36
N LEU A 707 32.67 -2.51 12.87
CA LEU A 707 33.94 -2.45 13.61
C LEU A 707 35.12 -2.01 12.72
N CYS A 708 35.08 -2.31 11.42
CA CYS A 708 36.11 -1.92 10.46
C CYS A 708 36.28 -0.39 10.33
N HIS A 709 35.30 0.41 10.75
CA HIS A 709 35.45 1.87 10.81
C HIS A 709 36.16 2.37 12.07
N ARG A 710 36.41 1.49 13.04
CA ARG A 710 36.98 1.81 14.36
C ARG A 710 38.35 1.18 14.59
N VAL A 711 38.78 0.25 13.73
CA VAL A 711 40.02 -0.53 13.86
C VAL A 711 40.68 -0.72 12.49
N ASP A 712 41.99 -0.49 12.41
CA ASP A 712 42.74 -0.46 11.14
C ASP A 712 43.24 -1.83 10.63
N ILE A 713 43.34 -2.84 11.52
CA ILE A 713 43.84 -4.19 11.17
C ILE A 713 42.80 -5.23 11.59
N PHE A 714 42.29 -5.99 10.62
CA PHE A 714 41.32 -7.05 10.86
C PHE A 714 41.55 -8.23 9.91
N HIS A 715 41.27 -9.45 10.40
CA HIS A 715 41.28 -10.68 9.60
C HIS A 715 39.84 -11.17 9.38
N GLU A 716 39.59 -11.96 8.34
CA GLU A 716 38.27 -12.54 8.09
C GLU A 716 37.84 -13.47 9.24
N HIS A 717 36.86 -13.02 10.02
CA HIS A 717 36.25 -13.76 11.12
C HIS A 717 34.73 -13.65 11.02
N ARG A 718 34.03 -14.74 11.31
CA ARG A 718 32.60 -14.70 11.60
C ARG A 718 32.39 -14.41 13.09
N VAL A 719 31.22 -13.89 13.44
CA VAL A 719 30.88 -13.67 14.85
C VAL A 719 30.93 -14.98 15.64
N ALA A 720 30.47 -16.09 15.04
CA ALA A 720 30.50 -17.41 15.65
C ALA A 720 31.91 -17.93 15.96
N ASP A 721 32.94 -17.52 15.20
CA ASP A 721 34.33 -17.98 15.41
C ASP A 721 34.91 -17.47 16.74
N LEU A 722 34.30 -16.40 17.30
CA LEU A 722 34.72 -15.75 18.54
C LEU A 722 33.88 -16.18 19.75
N VAL A 723 33.11 -17.26 19.61
CA VAL A 723 32.19 -17.78 20.62
C VAL A 723 32.59 -19.22 20.96
N PHE A 724 32.68 -19.52 22.26
CA PHE A 724 32.97 -20.87 22.77
C PHE A 724 31.93 -21.24 23.82
N GLN A 725 31.29 -22.41 23.67
CA GLN A 725 30.24 -22.91 24.60
C GLN A 725 29.13 -21.88 24.88
N ALA A 726 28.63 -21.21 23.84
CA ALA A 726 27.61 -20.16 23.94
C ALA A 726 28.02 -18.94 24.79
N GLN A 727 29.32 -18.71 24.96
CA GLN A 727 29.89 -17.53 25.60
C GLN A 727 30.96 -16.88 24.72
N TRP A 728 31.16 -15.57 24.87
CA TRP A 728 32.24 -14.87 24.16
C TRP A 728 33.61 -15.40 24.58
N ASN A 729 34.46 -15.71 23.61
CA ASN A 729 35.85 -16.10 23.86
C ASN A 729 36.68 -14.86 24.22
N TRP A 730 36.71 -14.53 25.50
CA TRP A 730 37.40 -13.35 26.04
C TRP A 730 38.89 -13.30 25.65
N ARG A 731 39.57 -14.46 25.60
CA ARG A 731 41.00 -14.52 25.25
C ARG A 731 41.22 -14.10 23.81
N LEU A 732 40.41 -14.63 22.89
CA LEU A 732 40.51 -14.31 21.48
C LEU A 732 40.13 -12.85 21.22
N LEU A 733 39.05 -12.35 21.85
CA LEU A 733 38.63 -10.96 21.73
C LEU A 733 39.72 -9.96 22.17
N ASN A 734 40.43 -10.20 23.27
CA ASN A 734 41.51 -9.30 23.72
C ASN A 734 42.76 -9.37 22.84
N GLN A 735 42.93 -10.41 22.02
CA GLN A 735 44.01 -10.47 21.03
C GLN A 735 43.73 -9.60 19.81
N ILE A 736 42.45 -9.42 19.46
CA ILE A 736 42.04 -8.74 18.21
C ILE A 736 41.43 -7.35 18.45
N LEU A 737 40.97 -7.02 19.66
CA LEU A 737 40.31 -5.76 19.99
C LEU A 737 40.92 -5.08 21.21
N ALA A 738 40.86 -3.74 21.23
CA ALA A 738 41.21 -2.95 22.41
C ALA A 738 40.25 -3.25 23.58
N PRO A 739 40.71 -3.17 24.85
CA PRO A 739 39.90 -3.53 26.03
C PRO A 739 38.54 -2.84 26.11
N GLU A 740 38.46 -1.59 25.64
CA GLU A 740 37.21 -0.83 25.64
C GLU A 740 36.18 -1.38 24.64
N LEU A 741 36.62 -1.84 23.47
CA LEU A 741 35.75 -2.50 22.49
C LEU A 741 35.31 -3.88 22.99
N VAL A 742 36.20 -4.63 23.66
CA VAL A 742 35.84 -5.93 24.25
C VAL A 742 34.70 -5.77 25.26
N ARG A 743 34.72 -4.73 26.09
CA ARG A 743 33.61 -4.41 27.01
C ARG A 743 32.30 -4.18 26.29
N GLN A 744 32.32 -3.47 25.16
CA GLN A 744 31.12 -3.21 24.34
C GLN A 744 30.60 -4.50 23.68
N VAL A 745 31.50 -5.34 23.15
CA VAL A 745 31.14 -6.63 22.53
C VAL A 745 30.44 -7.54 23.52
N VAL A 746 30.96 -7.65 24.74
CA VAL A 746 30.40 -8.56 25.76
C VAL A 746 29.07 -8.07 26.35
N GLN A 747 28.69 -6.81 26.14
CA GLN A 747 27.34 -6.34 26.45
C GLN A 747 26.28 -6.88 25.46
N VAL A 748 26.70 -7.26 24.25
CA VAL A 748 25.83 -7.94 23.29
C VAL A 748 25.79 -9.41 23.67
N SER A 749 24.61 -10.03 23.67
CA SER A 749 24.53 -11.46 23.95
C SER A 749 25.21 -12.28 22.84
N PRO A 750 25.97 -13.31 23.19
CA PRO A 750 26.62 -14.16 22.21
C PRO A 750 25.58 -14.90 21.35
N PRO A 751 25.92 -15.25 20.10
CA PRO A 751 25.13 -16.13 19.24
C PRO A 751 24.61 -17.37 19.99
N ALA A 752 23.30 -17.56 19.96
CA ALA A 752 22.65 -18.78 20.43
C ALA A 752 22.57 -19.74 19.25
N SER A 753 22.83 -21.04 19.44
CA SER A 753 22.85 -22.06 18.37
C SER A 753 21.48 -22.30 17.67
N ARG A 754 20.51 -21.40 17.82
CA ARG A 754 19.13 -21.52 17.35
C ARG A 754 18.72 -20.27 16.55
N GLY A 755 18.45 -20.48 15.26
CA GLY A 755 17.88 -19.48 14.35
C GLY A 755 18.92 -18.79 13.48
N ALA A 756 18.53 -18.45 12.25
CA ALA A 756 19.38 -17.72 11.31
C ALA A 756 19.53 -16.25 11.71
N ASP A 757 20.68 -15.65 11.40
CA ASP A 757 20.91 -14.23 11.62
C ASP A 757 19.90 -13.37 10.85
N ARG A 758 19.45 -12.29 11.48
CA ARG A 758 18.38 -11.45 10.93
C ARG A 758 18.86 -10.04 10.64
N MET A 759 18.90 -9.69 9.36
CA MET A 759 19.13 -8.32 8.91
C MET A 759 17.95 -7.42 9.27
N VAL A 760 18.23 -6.24 9.82
CA VAL A 760 17.25 -5.24 10.27
C VAL A 760 17.52 -3.87 9.69
N TRP A 761 16.46 -3.14 9.39
CA TRP A 761 16.55 -1.76 8.95
C TRP A 761 16.46 -0.83 10.17
N ALA A 762 17.58 -0.19 10.53
CA ALA A 762 17.74 0.50 11.82
C ALA A 762 16.79 1.70 12.00
N LEU A 763 16.31 2.29 10.90
CA LEU A 763 15.39 3.44 10.92
C LEU A 763 13.94 3.08 11.30
N THR A 764 13.61 1.80 11.31
CA THR A 764 12.27 1.30 11.63
C THR A 764 12.28 0.51 12.92
N ALA A 765 11.28 0.72 13.77
CA ALA A 765 11.22 0.09 15.08
C ALA A 765 11.14 -1.45 14.98
N ASP A 766 10.35 -2.00 14.05
CA ASP A 766 10.21 -3.44 13.78
C ASP A 766 11.38 -4.04 12.97
N GLY A 767 12.25 -3.19 12.43
CA GLY A 767 13.39 -3.56 11.61
C GLY A 767 13.02 -3.89 10.16
N THR A 768 11.80 -3.58 9.72
CA THR A 768 11.37 -3.84 8.34
C THR A 768 11.77 -2.71 7.39
N PHE A 769 12.34 -3.06 6.24
CA PHE A 769 12.72 -2.05 5.27
C PHE A 769 11.50 -1.35 4.66
N SER A 770 11.50 -0.01 4.68
CA SER A 770 10.52 0.78 3.94
C SER A 770 11.21 1.79 3.01
N VAL A 771 10.67 1.91 1.78
CA VAL A 771 11.14 2.91 0.81
C VAL A 771 10.91 4.32 1.34
N ALA A 772 9.88 4.53 2.18
CA ALA A 772 9.61 5.82 2.80
C ALA A 772 10.76 6.25 3.74
N SER A 773 11.21 5.35 4.63
CA SER A 773 12.37 5.61 5.49
C SER A 773 13.68 5.73 4.72
N ALA A 774 13.85 5.00 3.62
CA ALA A 774 15.02 5.19 2.75
C ALA A 774 14.98 6.54 2.02
N TYR A 775 13.78 7.00 1.63
CA TYR A 775 13.60 8.30 0.99
C TYR A 775 13.97 9.45 1.93
N SER A 776 13.60 9.37 3.22
CA SER A 776 13.97 10.41 4.18
C SER A 776 15.48 10.57 4.38
N VAL A 777 16.27 9.51 4.13
CA VAL A 777 17.74 9.58 4.21
C VAL A 777 18.35 10.29 3.00
N VAL A 778 17.81 10.06 1.80
CA VAL A 778 18.35 10.66 0.56
C VAL A 778 17.82 12.07 0.28
N THR A 779 16.71 12.45 0.91
CA THR A 779 16.09 13.76 0.69
C THR A 779 16.95 14.85 1.31
N LYS A 780 17.30 15.87 0.53
CA LYS A 780 18.03 17.03 1.07
C LYS A 780 17.09 17.87 1.93
N SER A 781 17.36 17.93 3.23
CA SER A 781 16.59 18.75 4.17
C SER A 781 16.87 20.23 3.95
N ALA A 782 15.88 20.95 3.41
CA ALA A 782 15.83 22.41 3.46
C ALA A 782 15.44 22.86 4.89
N THR A 783 15.86 24.07 5.27
CA THR A 783 15.59 24.62 6.60
C THR A 783 14.09 24.70 6.84
N CYS A 784 13.60 24.02 7.87
CA CYS A 784 12.18 24.06 8.23
C CYS A 784 11.79 25.46 8.70
N SER A 785 10.61 25.92 8.28
CA SER A 785 10.01 27.18 8.72
C SER A 785 8.73 26.88 9.47
N TRP A 786 8.58 27.48 10.64
CA TRP A 786 7.34 27.40 11.41
C TRP A 786 6.15 27.89 10.58
N VAL A 787 6.31 28.96 9.80
CA VAL A 787 5.27 29.53 8.93
C VAL A 787 4.86 28.54 7.84
N ALA A 788 5.82 27.86 7.21
CA ALA A 788 5.54 26.87 6.17
C ALA A 788 4.78 25.66 6.71
N SER A 789 5.12 25.19 7.91
CA SER A 789 4.39 24.08 8.56
C SER A 789 2.93 24.40 8.90
N GLN A 790 2.52 25.68 8.94
CA GLN A 790 1.12 26.05 9.17
C GLN A 790 0.26 26.05 7.89
N VAL A 791 0.85 26.06 6.70
CA VAL A 791 0.11 26.15 5.42
C VAL A 791 -0.73 24.90 5.13
N TRP A 792 -0.21 23.74 5.51
CA TRP A 792 -0.80 22.43 5.20
C TRP A 792 -1.66 21.92 6.37
N LEU A 793 -2.74 22.66 6.67
CA LEU A 793 -3.67 22.30 7.74
C LEU A 793 -4.53 21.08 7.38
N GLN A 794 -4.52 20.06 8.23
CA GLN A 794 -5.39 18.89 8.06
C GLN A 794 -6.87 19.28 8.03
N GLY A 795 -7.60 18.85 7.00
CA GLY A 795 -9.01 19.20 6.78
C GLY A 795 -9.22 20.46 5.93
N CYS A 796 -8.17 21.22 5.61
CA CYS A 796 -8.24 22.31 4.63
C CYS A 796 -8.13 21.75 3.20
N PRO A 797 -8.98 22.19 2.24
CA PRO A 797 -8.86 21.77 0.85
C PRO A 797 -7.48 22.09 0.24
N PHE A 798 -6.88 21.12 -0.47
CA PHE A 798 -5.52 21.24 -1.00
C PHE A 798 -5.32 22.46 -1.92
N LYS A 799 -6.38 22.88 -2.63
CA LYS A 799 -6.38 24.09 -3.47
C LYS A 799 -6.14 25.37 -2.66
N ILE A 800 -6.66 25.45 -1.44
CA ILE A 800 -6.51 26.61 -0.54
C ILE A 800 -5.11 26.62 0.06
N SER A 801 -4.61 25.48 0.55
CA SER A 801 -3.22 25.37 1.04
C SER A 801 -2.20 25.70 -0.05
N PHE A 802 -2.36 25.18 -1.27
CA PHE A 802 -1.46 25.52 -2.38
C PHE A 802 -1.56 26.99 -2.80
N PHE A 803 -2.75 27.59 -2.74
CA PHE A 803 -2.92 29.03 -2.91
C PHE A 803 -2.17 29.81 -1.83
N MET A 804 -2.30 29.42 -0.56
CA MET A 804 -1.61 30.07 0.56
C MET A 804 -0.08 29.97 0.44
N LEU A 805 0.44 28.83 -0.01
CA LEU A 805 1.87 28.69 -0.30
C LEU A 805 2.34 29.72 -1.35
N ARG A 806 1.58 29.86 -2.44
CA ARG A 806 1.89 30.84 -3.49
C ARG A 806 1.77 32.28 -3.01
N LEU A 807 0.76 32.57 -2.19
CA LEU A 807 0.57 33.90 -1.59
C LEU A 807 1.77 34.30 -0.73
N LEU A 808 2.16 33.43 0.22
CA LEU A 808 3.25 33.71 1.16
C LEU A 808 4.63 33.77 0.49
N ARG A 809 4.81 33.12 -0.67
CA ARG A 809 6.04 33.21 -1.48
C ARG A 809 6.00 34.30 -2.56
N SER A 810 4.94 35.09 -2.61
CA SER A 810 4.73 36.13 -3.62
C SER A 810 4.76 35.60 -5.06
N ARG A 811 4.01 34.52 -5.31
CA ARG A 811 3.94 33.78 -6.59
C ARG A 811 2.51 33.72 -7.17
N LEU A 812 1.73 34.78 -6.96
CA LEU A 812 0.39 34.95 -7.53
C LEU A 812 0.43 35.85 -8.79
N PRO A 813 -0.48 35.64 -9.76
CA PRO A 813 -0.53 36.42 -11.00
C PRO A 813 -1.29 37.74 -10.80
N LEU A 814 -0.71 38.63 -10.00
CA LEU A 814 -1.13 40.02 -9.88
C LEU A 814 -0.30 40.90 -10.83
N MET A 815 -0.82 42.07 -11.21
CA MET A 815 -0.15 42.92 -12.20
C MET A 815 1.29 43.31 -11.82
N ASP A 816 1.57 43.58 -10.53
CA ASP A 816 2.93 43.85 -10.02
C ASP A 816 3.95 42.74 -10.35
N MET A 817 3.51 41.48 -10.34
CA MET A 817 4.32 40.32 -10.68
C MET A 817 4.29 40.01 -12.18
N LEU A 818 3.14 40.17 -12.83
CA LEU A 818 2.99 39.93 -14.27
C LEU A 818 3.83 40.90 -15.11
N LEU A 819 3.97 42.15 -14.67
CA LEU A 819 4.88 43.14 -15.28
C LEU A 819 6.33 42.65 -15.30
N LYS A 820 6.79 41.98 -14.23
CA LYS A 820 8.14 41.37 -14.17
C LYS A 820 8.32 40.23 -15.17
N PHE A 821 7.24 39.63 -15.64
CA PHE A 821 7.23 38.61 -16.70
C PHE A 821 6.96 39.21 -18.09
N GLY A 822 7.00 40.54 -18.23
CA GLY A 822 6.80 41.24 -19.51
C GLY A 822 5.35 41.31 -19.97
N VAL A 823 4.37 40.98 -19.12
CA VAL A 823 2.95 41.12 -19.43
C VAL A 823 2.53 42.56 -19.13
N GLN A 824 2.18 43.31 -20.18
CA GLN A 824 1.74 44.71 -20.03
C GLN A 824 0.23 44.81 -19.76
N GLY A 825 -0.15 45.74 -18.88
CA GLY A 825 -1.54 46.05 -18.57
C GLY A 825 -1.67 47.06 -17.42
N PRO A 826 -2.86 47.65 -17.22
CA PRO A 826 -3.08 48.62 -16.16
C PRO A 826 -3.09 47.96 -14.77
N SER A 827 -2.19 48.38 -13.88
CA SER A 827 -2.17 47.96 -12.48
C SER A 827 -3.25 48.71 -11.68
N ARG A 828 -4.50 48.26 -11.78
CA ARG A 828 -5.65 48.92 -11.13
C ARG A 828 -6.53 47.90 -10.40
N CYS A 829 -6.64 48.03 -9.08
CA CYS A 829 -7.50 47.14 -8.28
C CYS A 829 -8.99 47.35 -8.61
N ARG A 830 -9.70 46.28 -8.99
CA ARG A 830 -11.15 46.34 -9.31
C ARG A 830 -12.07 46.17 -8.10
N CYS A 831 -11.51 45.92 -6.91
CA CYS A 831 -12.27 45.68 -5.69
C CYS A 831 -12.60 46.96 -4.90
N CYS A 832 -11.75 47.98 -5.01
CA CYS A 832 -11.80 49.21 -4.21
C CYS A 832 -12.59 50.32 -4.92
N SER A 833 -13.20 51.22 -4.15
CA SER A 833 -13.96 52.38 -4.67
C SER A 833 -13.01 53.38 -5.30
N GLU A 834 -11.89 53.61 -4.62
CA GLU A 834 -10.71 54.31 -5.10
C GLU A 834 -9.64 53.27 -5.43
N PRO A 835 -9.42 52.98 -6.72
CA PRO A 835 -8.57 51.87 -7.11
C PRO A 835 -7.09 52.25 -7.08
N GLY A 836 -6.37 51.69 -6.10
CA GLY A 836 -4.91 51.76 -6.02
C GLY A 836 -4.20 50.74 -6.93
N GLU A 837 -2.86 50.75 -6.89
CA GLU A 837 -2.04 49.79 -7.62
C GLU A 837 -2.33 48.35 -7.17
N GLU A 838 -2.47 47.45 -8.16
CA GLU A 838 -2.74 46.06 -7.89
C GLU A 838 -1.46 45.31 -7.52
N GLY A 839 -1.29 45.06 -6.22
CA GLY A 839 -0.24 44.20 -5.69
C GLY A 839 -0.72 43.31 -4.56
N ILE A 840 0.16 42.42 -4.09
CA ILE A 840 -0.16 41.44 -3.04
C ILE A 840 -0.67 42.14 -1.77
N GLN A 841 0.06 43.14 -1.29
CA GLN A 841 -0.30 43.81 -0.05
C GLN A 841 -1.61 44.59 -0.18
N HIS A 842 -1.85 45.24 -1.32
CA HIS A 842 -3.13 45.92 -1.57
C HIS A 842 -4.30 44.94 -1.59
N THR A 843 -4.17 43.83 -2.32
CA THR A 843 -5.27 42.87 -2.52
C THR A 843 -5.68 42.15 -1.24
N PHE A 844 -4.71 41.82 -0.37
CA PHE A 844 -4.95 40.94 0.78
C PHE A 844 -4.88 41.62 2.15
N CYS A 845 -4.36 42.84 2.26
CA CYS A 845 -4.11 43.48 3.55
C CYS A 845 -4.48 44.98 3.58
N MET A 846 -4.02 45.77 2.61
CA MET A 846 -4.07 47.24 2.68
C MET A 846 -5.24 47.88 1.93
N GLY A 847 -5.83 47.18 0.95
CA GLY A 847 -6.94 47.69 0.15
C GLY A 847 -8.23 47.82 0.94
N GLY A 848 -9.13 48.71 0.50
CA GLY A 848 -10.38 49.00 1.22
C GLY A 848 -11.26 47.78 1.46
N LEU A 849 -11.41 46.91 0.45
CA LEU A 849 -12.17 45.65 0.60
C LEU A 849 -11.51 44.72 1.63
N ALA A 850 -10.19 44.49 1.52
CA ALA A 850 -9.47 43.61 2.42
C ALA A 850 -9.56 44.08 3.87
N LYS A 851 -9.33 45.37 4.11
CA LYS A 851 -9.45 45.99 5.44
C LYS A 851 -10.85 45.80 6.02
N ALA A 852 -11.90 46.02 5.24
CA ALA A 852 -13.28 45.83 5.69
C ALA A 852 -13.57 44.37 6.07
N VAL A 853 -13.11 43.40 5.26
CA VAL A 853 -13.31 41.96 5.53
C VAL A 853 -12.54 41.53 6.78
N TRP A 854 -11.28 41.92 6.93
CA TRP A 854 -10.51 41.62 8.14
C TRP A 854 -11.12 42.26 9.39
N ALA A 855 -11.58 43.52 9.29
CA ALA A 855 -12.26 44.22 10.37
C ALA A 855 -13.48 43.43 10.88
N SER A 856 -14.33 42.88 10.00
CA SER A 856 -15.51 42.09 10.41
C SER A 856 -15.20 40.84 11.25
N PHE A 857 -13.98 40.30 11.17
CA PHE A 857 -13.54 39.18 12.02
C PHE A 857 -12.69 39.63 13.22
N GLU A 858 -12.27 40.90 13.24
CA GLU A 858 -11.37 41.51 14.22
C GLU A 858 -12.09 42.44 15.21
N GLU A 859 -13.22 43.05 14.83
CA GLU A 859 -13.96 44.08 15.57
C GLU A 859 -14.42 43.61 16.95
N CYS A 860 -14.58 42.30 17.14
CA CYS A 860 -14.89 41.70 18.43
C CYS A 860 -13.66 41.44 19.35
N GLN A 861 -12.42 41.78 18.94
CA GLN A 861 -11.19 41.28 19.58
C GLN A 861 -9.97 42.23 19.67
N GLY A 862 -10.11 43.53 19.41
CA GLY A 862 -9.08 44.56 19.68
C GLY A 862 -8.17 44.95 18.49
N GLU A 863 -7.76 46.22 18.46
CA GLU A 863 -7.21 46.93 17.29
C GLU A 863 -5.98 46.30 16.61
N LEU A 864 -6.02 46.28 15.28
CA LEU A 864 -4.93 45.91 14.38
C LEU A 864 -4.31 47.13 13.69
N ALA A 865 -4.09 48.20 14.45
CA ALA A 865 -3.35 49.35 13.95
C ALA A 865 -1.88 48.93 13.70
N ARG A 866 -1.45 48.96 12.42
CA ARG A 866 -0.05 48.85 11.92
C ARG A 866 0.45 47.50 11.40
N VAL A 867 -0.36 46.73 10.66
CA VAL A 867 0.17 45.64 9.81
C VAL A 867 0.18 46.06 8.34
N SER A 868 1.37 46.07 7.73
CA SER A 868 1.58 46.44 6.32
C SER A 868 1.77 45.23 5.39
N THR A 869 1.89 44.02 5.94
CA THR A 869 2.11 42.80 5.14
C THR A 869 1.12 41.68 5.48
N VAL A 870 0.62 41.01 4.43
CA VAL A 870 -0.26 39.83 4.55
C VAL A 870 0.40 38.70 5.35
N CYS A 871 1.71 38.51 5.21
CA CYS A 871 2.44 37.48 5.97
C CYS A 871 2.36 37.75 7.47
N HIS A 872 2.64 38.98 7.90
CA HIS A 872 2.55 39.35 9.32
C HIS A 872 1.10 39.23 9.84
N LEU A 873 0.11 39.60 9.02
CA LEU A 873 -1.31 39.45 9.36
C LEU A 873 -1.69 37.98 9.61
N VAL A 874 -1.34 37.09 8.68
CA VAL A 874 -1.62 35.64 8.78
C VAL A 874 -0.87 35.03 9.96
N VAL A 875 0.42 35.36 10.15
CA VAL A 875 1.23 34.85 11.26
C VAL A 875 0.66 35.29 12.61
N ARG A 876 0.19 36.54 12.73
CA ARG A 876 -0.45 37.03 13.97
C ARG A 876 -1.68 36.22 14.32
N TRP A 877 -2.50 35.84 13.34
CA TRP A 877 -3.63 34.92 13.55
C TRP A 877 -3.18 33.52 13.98
N TRP A 878 -2.15 32.97 13.35
CA TRP A 878 -1.61 31.65 13.69
C TRP A 878 -0.94 31.58 15.08
N LEU A 879 -0.43 32.72 15.59
CA LEU A 879 0.14 32.83 16.93
C LEU A 879 -0.91 33.05 18.04
N ARG A 880 -2.18 33.29 17.71
CA ARG A 880 -3.23 33.48 18.73
C ARG A 880 -3.40 32.23 19.58
N ARG A 881 -3.48 32.41 20.91
CA ARG A 881 -3.71 31.31 21.85
C ARG A 881 -5.16 30.84 21.75
N GLY A 882 -5.37 29.63 21.23
CA GLY A 882 -6.65 28.93 21.38
C GLY A 882 -6.70 28.21 22.72
N HIS A 883 -7.66 28.57 23.58
CA HIS A 883 -7.86 27.93 24.89
C HIS A 883 -8.40 26.50 24.80
N ASN A 884 -8.90 26.10 23.62
CA ASN A 884 -9.32 24.74 23.31
C ASN A 884 -8.91 24.34 21.87
N VAL A 885 -9.10 23.07 21.53
CA VAL A 885 -8.73 22.51 20.21
C VAL A 885 -9.54 23.10 19.06
N TYR A 886 -10.80 23.46 19.31
CA TYR A 886 -11.72 24.03 18.32
C TYR A 886 -11.27 25.43 17.88
N LEU A 887 -11.03 26.33 18.85
CA LEU A 887 -10.52 27.68 18.58
C LEU A 887 -9.14 27.65 17.92
N LYS A 888 -8.26 26.72 18.33
CA LYS A 888 -6.95 26.57 17.69
C LYS A 888 -7.07 26.17 16.21
N PHE A 889 -8.05 25.34 15.86
CA PHE A 889 -8.34 24.99 14.46
C PHE A 889 -8.90 26.20 13.70
N VAL A 890 -9.89 26.90 14.27
CA VAL A 890 -10.52 28.07 13.65
C VAL A 890 -9.51 29.18 13.38
N TYR A 891 -8.66 29.55 14.35
CA TYR A 891 -7.65 30.60 14.16
C TYR A 891 -6.58 30.25 13.14
N ARG A 892 -6.34 28.96 12.88
CA ARG A 892 -5.44 28.53 11.80
C ARG A 892 -6.11 28.60 10.43
N LEU A 893 -7.37 28.19 10.35
CA LEU A 893 -8.12 28.07 9.11
C LEU A 893 -8.65 29.42 8.60
N LEU A 894 -9.21 30.26 9.48
CA LEU A 894 -9.82 31.54 9.15
C LEU A 894 -8.93 32.42 8.25
N PRO A 895 -7.66 32.72 8.58
CA PRO A 895 -6.84 33.59 7.73
C PRO A 895 -6.60 33.01 6.33
N MET A 896 -6.59 31.68 6.18
CA MET A 896 -6.46 31.03 4.88
C MET A 896 -7.73 31.21 4.03
N LEU A 897 -8.91 31.08 4.67
CA LEU A 897 -10.20 31.28 4.01
C LEU A 897 -10.42 32.75 3.62
N VAL A 898 -10.09 33.70 4.48
CA VAL A 898 -10.18 35.13 4.17
C VAL A 898 -9.34 35.46 2.93
N CYS A 899 -8.07 35.02 2.91
CA CYS A 899 -7.22 35.23 1.74
C CYS A 899 -7.79 34.55 0.47
N TRP A 900 -8.35 33.35 0.59
CA TRP A 900 -8.96 32.65 -0.54
C TRP A 900 -10.20 33.35 -1.10
N GLU A 901 -11.08 33.85 -0.24
CA GLU A 901 -12.28 34.57 -0.67
C GLU A 901 -11.95 35.95 -1.24
N LEU A 902 -10.96 36.66 -0.68
CA LEU A 902 -10.43 37.89 -1.28
C LEU A 902 -9.84 37.65 -2.68
N TRP A 903 -9.14 36.52 -2.88
CA TRP A 903 -8.64 36.13 -4.19
C TRP A 903 -9.77 35.87 -5.20
N LYS A 904 -10.85 35.19 -4.79
CA LYS A 904 -12.02 34.99 -5.63
C LYS A 904 -12.73 36.31 -5.96
N ALA A 905 -12.96 37.16 -4.95
CA ALA A 905 -13.57 38.48 -5.14
C ALA A 905 -12.79 39.32 -6.15
N ARG A 906 -11.45 39.31 -6.05
CA ARG A 906 -10.57 39.94 -7.04
C ARG A 906 -10.76 39.36 -8.44
N ASN A 907 -10.76 38.03 -8.57
CA ASN A 907 -10.92 37.41 -9.88
C ASN A 907 -12.29 37.68 -10.51
N THR A 908 -13.37 37.69 -9.73
CA THR A 908 -14.69 38.13 -10.18
C THR A 908 -14.65 39.58 -10.67
N GLY A 909 -13.99 40.48 -9.93
CA GLY A 909 -13.82 41.87 -10.38
C GLY A 909 -13.01 42.03 -11.67
N VAL A 910 -12.00 41.17 -11.90
CA VAL A 910 -11.12 41.24 -13.07
C VAL A 910 -11.73 40.56 -14.31
N PHE A 911 -12.32 39.38 -14.16
CA PHE A 911 -12.77 38.56 -15.29
C PHE A 911 -14.27 38.70 -15.59
N GLU A 912 -15.09 39.03 -14.59
CA GLU A 912 -16.54 39.19 -14.75
C GLU A 912 -16.96 40.66 -14.68
N GLY A 913 -16.04 41.57 -14.35
CA GLY A 913 -16.34 43.01 -14.19
C GLY A 913 -17.26 43.33 -13.01
N ARG A 914 -17.58 42.34 -12.18
CA ARG A 914 -18.51 42.47 -11.04
C ARG A 914 -17.74 42.84 -9.77
N ARG A 915 -18.14 43.96 -9.15
CA ARG A 915 -17.58 44.37 -7.87
C ARG A 915 -18.28 43.64 -6.72
N VAL A 916 -17.51 42.90 -5.92
CA VAL A 916 -18.01 42.16 -4.76
C VAL A 916 -17.95 43.05 -3.51
N VAL A 917 -19.04 43.08 -2.74
CA VAL A 917 -19.16 43.85 -1.50
C VAL A 917 -18.56 43.06 -0.32
N SER A 918 -18.02 43.75 0.69
CA SER A 918 -17.38 43.12 1.86
C SER A 918 -18.30 42.13 2.60
N THR A 919 -19.58 42.45 2.75
CA THR A 919 -20.58 41.61 3.43
C THR A 919 -20.72 40.23 2.78
N GLU A 920 -20.71 40.16 1.45
CA GLU A 920 -20.77 38.89 0.72
C GLU A 920 -19.49 38.06 0.93
N VAL A 921 -18.31 38.69 0.92
CA VAL A 921 -17.04 37.99 1.18
C VAL A 921 -17.02 37.41 2.61
N VAL A 922 -17.42 38.21 3.61
CA VAL A 922 -17.51 37.77 5.02
C VAL A 922 -18.45 36.58 5.17
N ARG A 923 -19.63 36.65 4.54
CA ARG A 923 -20.62 35.57 4.54
C ARG A 923 -20.04 34.28 3.94
N GLN A 924 -19.33 34.36 2.83
CA GLN A 924 -18.71 33.20 2.17
C GLN A 924 -17.59 32.58 3.02
N VAL A 925 -16.74 33.41 3.63
CA VAL A 925 -15.72 32.95 4.58
C VAL A 925 -16.37 32.17 5.73
N PHE A 926 -17.42 32.74 6.33
CA PHE A 926 -18.11 32.13 7.46
C PHE A 926 -18.77 30.79 7.10
N LEU A 927 -19.48 30.73 5.96
CA LEU A 927 -20.10 29.49 5.50
C LEU A 927 -19.08 28.37 5.25
N GLN A 928 -17.93 28.70 4.64
CA GLN A 928 -16.86 27.71 4.42
C GLN A 928 -16.19 27.30 5.72
N LEU A 929 -15.99 28.24 6.65
CA LEU A 929 -15.45 27.95 7.97
C LEU A 929 -16.33 26.97 8.72
N CYS A 930 -17.64 27.22 8.78
CA CYS A 930 -18.60 26.31 9.40
C CYS A 930 -18.61 24.95 8.69
N ALA A 931 -18.62 24.90 7.37
CA ALA A 931 -18.62 23.64 6.63
C ALA A 931 -17.37 22.79 6.96
N LEU A 932 -16.18 23.39 6.90
CA LEU A 932 -14.92 22.68 7.20
C LEU A 932 -14.79 22.33 8.69
N PHE A 933 -15.36 23.15 9.58
CA PHE A 933 -15.41 22.87 11.01
C PHE A 933 -16.27 21.64 11.31
N HIS A 934 -17.50 21.57 10.79
CA HIS A 934 -18.39 20.42 11.01
C HIS A 934 -17.84 19.14 10.35
N CYS A 935 -17.18 19.25 9.20
CA CYS A 935 -16.48 18.11 8.60
C CYS A 935 -15.37 17.57 9.51
N ARG A 936 -14.72 18.43 10.31
CA ARG A 936 -13.64 18.04 11.22
C ARG A 936 -14.14 17.59 12.59
N PHE A 937 -15.23 18.19 13.06
CA PHE A 937 -15.82 17.98 14.38
C PHE A 937 -17.33 17.72 14.24
N PRO A 938 -17.73 16.55 13.69
CA PRO A 938 -19.14 16.21 13.47
C PRO A 938 -19.95 16.10 14.77
N GLU A 939 -19.28 15.92 15.91
CA GLU A 939 -19.90 15.84 17.24
C GLU A 939 -20.46 17.17 17.77
N ILE A 940 -20.11 18.30 17.15
CA ILE A 940 -20.63 19.62 17.52
C ILE A 940 -21.81 19.95 16.62
N ASP A 941 -23.02 19.71 17.12
CA ASP A 941 -24.26 20.11 16.46
C ASP A 941 -24.61 21.58 16.75
N GLY A 942 -24.76 22.38 15.69
CA GLY A 942 -25.26 23.75 15.81
C GLY A 942 -25.22 24.53 14.50
N SER A 943 -26.35 25.11 14.08
CA SER A 943 -26.34 26.13 13.02
C SER A 943 -26.02 27.48 13.64
N PHE A 944 -24.88 28.06 13.29
CA PHE A 944 -24.48 29.38 13.77
C PHE A 944 -24.89 30.44 12.74
N GLY A 945 -25.60 31.49 13.20
CA GLY A 945 -26.10 32.56 12.33
C GLY A 945 -25.05 33.62 11.97
N SER A 946 -24.04 33.82 12.82
CA SER A 946 -22.98 34.82 12.63
C SER A 946 -21.64 34.36 13.20
N TRP A 947 -20.57 35.04 12.78
CA TRP A 947 -19.22 34.83 13.31
C TRP A 947 -19.17 35.01 14.84
N ASP A 948 -19.82 36.03 15.38
CA ASP A 948 -19.77 36.33 16.80
C ASP A 948 -20.45 35.26 17.64
N ALA A 949 -21.63 34.81 17.23
CA ALA A 949 -22.33 33.71 17.87
C ALA A 949 -21.51 32.41 17.84
N PHE A 950 -20.89 32.10 16.70
CA PHE A 950 -20.01 30.95 16.54
C PHE A 950 -18.78 31.03 17.46
N HIS A 951 -18.11 32.18 17.46
CA HIS A 951 -16.89 32.37 18.25
C HIS A 951 -17.18 32.32 19.75
N SER A 952 -18.20 33.05 20.23
CA SER A 952 -18.60 33.04 21.64
C SER A 952 -18.98 31.65 22.13
N ALA A 953 -19.70 30.86 21.32
CA ALA A 953 -20.05 29.48 21.66
C ALA A 953 -18.78 28.62 21.85
N LEU A 954 -17.81 28.74 20.94
CA LEU A 954 -16.55 27.99 21.03
C LEU A 954 -15.67 28.44 22.21
N VAL A 955 -15.69 29.72 22.60
CA VAL A 955 -14.99 30.21 23.79
C VAL A 955 -15.57 29.61 25.07
N GLY A 956 -16.90 29.46 25.13
CA GLY A 956 -17.60 28.86 26.27
C GLY A 956 -17.38 27.35 26.43
N MET A 957 -16.92 26.65 25.39
CA MET A 957 -16.68 25.21 25.43
C MET A 957 -15.46 24.85 26.28
N ARG A 958 -15.74 24.39 27.51
CA ARG A 958 -14.75 23.78 28.41
C ARG A 958 -14.67 22.28 28.18
N ARG A 959 -13.46 21.72 28.26
CA ARG A 959 -13.28 20.25 28.24
C ARG A 959 -14.03 19.63 29.42
N ARG A 960 -14.94 18.68 29.15
CA ARG A 960 -15.49 17.81 30.19
C ARG A 960 -14.36 16.98 30.78
N VAL A 961 -14.16 17.07 32.09
CA VAL A 961 -13.27 16.18 32.84
C VAL A 961 -14.13 15.04 33.37
N SER A 962 -13.92 13.84 32.88
CA SER A 962 -14.47 12.63 33.48
C SER A 962 -13.48 12.09 34.50
N ILE A 963 -13.94 11.80 35.71
CA ILE A 963 -13.14 11.12 36.73
C ILE A 963 -13.52 9.64 36.65
N ILE A 964 -12.53 8.79 36.40
CA ILE A 964 -12.71 7.34 36.36
C ILE A 964 -12.10 6.77 37.63
N GLN A 965 -12.88 6.02 38.40
CA GLN A 965 -12.37 5.23 39.49
C GLN A 965 -11.52 4.08 38.93
N VAL A 966 -10.29 3.98 39.40
CA VAL A 966 -9.34 2.93 39.06
C VAL A 966 -9.14 2.09 40.31
N ALA A 967 -9.67 0.87 40.29
CA ALA A 967 -9.44 -0.13 41.33
C ALA A 967 -8.53 -1.23 40.76
N ARG A 968 -7.61 -1.74 41.60
CA ARG A 968 -6.86 -2.95 41.28
C ARG A 968 -7.77 -4.15 41.52
N VAL A 969 -7.83 -5.07 40.57
CA VAL A 969 -8.67 -6.28 40.66
C VAL A 969 -7.80 -7.40 41.25
N ALA A 970 -8.27 -8.16 42.24
CA ALA A 970 -7.50 -9.32 42.73
C ALA A 970 -7.41 -10.42 41.66
N PRO A 971 -6.30 -11.20 41.57
CA PRO A 971 -6.21 -12.28 40.60
C PRO A 971 -7.24 -13.37 40.94
N THR A 972 -7.94 -13.90 39.92
CA THR A 972 -8.96 -14.94 40.11
C THR A 972 -8.37 -16.28 40.58
N ARG A 973 -7.14 -16.61 40.15
CA ARG A 973 -6.34 -17.78 40.58
C ARG A 973 -4.83 -17.49 40.42
N GLY A 974 -3.99 -18.10 41.24
CA GLY A 974 -2.53 -18.04 41.12
C GLY A 974 -1.89 -16.84 41.83
N TYR A 975 -0.80 -16.33 41.27
CA TYR A 975 -0.05 -15.18 41.78
C TYR A 975 -0.15 -14.01 40.81
N LYS A 976 -0.15 -12.79 41.33
CA LYS A 976 -0.12 -11.56 40.52
C LYS A 976 1.25 -10.90 40.60
N LEU A 977 1.84 -10.64 39.44
CA LEU A 977 3.06 -9.85 39.29
C LEU A 977 2.69 -8.48 38.69
N ASN A 978 2.90 -7.42 39.45
CA ASN A 978 2.86 -6.06 38.95
C ASN A 978 4.28 -5.57 38.70
N SER A 979 4.58 -5.20 37.46
CA SER A 979 5.90 -4.75 37.04
C SER A 979 5.82 -3.38 36.39
N ASP A 980 6.86 -2.58 36.59
CA ASP A 980 7.07 -1.28 35.93
C ASP A 980 8.56 -1.05 35.66
N GLY A 981 8.85 -0.29 34.61
CA GLY A 981 10.19 0.17 34.27
C GLY A 981 10.22 1.67 34.02
N CYS A 982 11.17 2.37 34.63
CA CYS A 982 11.32 3.81 34.47
C CYS A 982 12.60 4.17 33.70
N SER A 983 12.59 5.34 33.04
CA SER A 983 13.75 5.91 32.36
C SER A 983 13.73 7.45 32.44
N ARG A 984 14.83 8.06 32.89
CA ARG A 984 15.04 9.52 33.00
C ARG A 984 15.59 10.10 31.70
N GLY A 985 14.71 10.17 30.70
CA GLY A 985 15.08 10.44 29.30
C GLY A 985 14.67 9.25 28.42
N ASN A 986 14.87 9.35 27.11
CA ASN A 986 14.56 8.25 26.20
C ASN A 986 15.54 8.23 25.01
N PRO A 987 16.75 7.65 25.18
CA PRO A 987 17.22 6.87 26.34
C PRO A 987 17.70 7.72 27.53
N GLY A 988 17.74 7.13 28.73
CA GLY A 988 18.25 7.76 29.95
C GLY A 988 18.40 6.78 31.12
N ILE A 989 18.88 7.26 32.29
CA ILE A 989 19.07 6.43 33.49
C ILE A 989 17.77 5.71 33.86
N SER A 990 17.84 4.39 33.99
CA SER A 990 16.70 3.49 34.00
C SER A 990 16.75 2.50 35.16
N GLY A 991 15.57 2.16 35.67
CA GLY A 991 15.38 1.16 36.72
C GLY A 991 14.10 0.36 36.48
N GLY A 992 13.97 -0.75 37.20
CA GLY A 992 12.81 -1.63 37.14
C GLY A 992 12.34 -2.01 38.53
N GLY A 993 11.04 -2.22 38.69
CA GLY A 993 10.48 -2.59 39.98
C GLY A 993 9.21 -3.40 39.83
N GLY A 994 8.89 -4.15 40.87
CA GLY A 994 7.65 -4.92 40.88
C GLY A 994 7.32 -5.54 42.22
N VAL A 995 6.07 -5.95 42.34
CA VAL A 995 5.52 -6.62 43.54
C VAL A 995 4.75 -7.85 43.12
N VAL A 996 4.89 -8.92 43.90
CA VAL A 996 4.19 -10.19 43.71
C VAL A 996 3.28 -10.44 44.89
N CYS A 997 2.01 -10.70 44.61
CA CYS A 997 0.99 -10.99 45.62
C CYS A 997 0.26 -12.31 45.32
N ASP A 998 -0.28 -12.96 46.36
CA ASP A 998 -1.19 -14.10 46.21
C ASP A 998 -2.65 -13.66 45.95
N ARG A 999 -3.55 -14.66 45.88
CA ARG A 999 -5.00 -14.45 45.68
C ARG A 999 -5.68 -13.61 46.77
N ASP A 1000 -5.10 -13.58 47.97
CA ASP A 1000 -5.65 -12.86 49.12
C ASP A 1000 -5.02 -11.45 49.24
N GLY A 1001 -4.24 -11.04 48.22
CA GLY A 1001 -3.54 -9.74 48.18
C GLY A 1001 -2.37 -9.66 49.15
N LYS A 1002 -1.88 -10.80 49.67
CA LYS A 1002 -0.72 -10.83 50.55
C LYS A 1002 0.57 -10.79 49.72
N LEU A 1003 1.48 -9.89 50.08
CA LEU A 1003 2.80 -9.78 49.47
C LEU A 1003 3.60 -11.08 49.66
N ILE A 1004 4.13 -11.61 48.56
CA ILE A 1004 5.13 -12.69 48.54
C ILE A 1004 6.53 -12.09 48.53
N PHE A 1005 6.84 -11.23 47.55
CA PHE A 1005 8.06 -10.42 47.52
C PHE A 1005 7.89 -9.19 46.63
N GLY A 1006 8.81 -8.22 46.75
CA GLY A 1006 8.99 -7.13 45.80
C GLY A 1006 10.44 -7.06 45.32
N TYR A 1007 10.70 -6.33 44.24
CA TYR A 1007 12.05 -6.11 43.72
C TYR A 1007 12.23 -4.70 43.18
N SER A 1008 13.50 -4.26 43.17
CA SER A 1008 13.97 -3.00 42.62
C SER A 1008 15.33 -3.25 41.95
N CYS A 1009 15.51 -2.83 40.71
CA CYS A 1009 16.67 -3.14 39.89
C CYS A 1009 17.20 -1.89 39.18
N PHE A 1010 18.51 -1.78 39.04
CA PHE A 1010 19.15 -0.78 38.21
C PHE A 1010 19.50 -1.35 36.83
N PHE A 1011 19.20 -0.60 35.76
CA PHE A 1011 19.42 -1.07 34.39
C PHE A 1011 20.37 -0.21 33.55
N GLY A 1012 21.03 0.80 34.15
CA GLY A 1012 21.90 1.71 33.40
C GLY A 1012 21.09 2.70 32.56
N SER A 1013 21.48 2.95 31.31
CA SER A 1013 20.78 3.89 30.42
C SER A 1013 20.01 3.15 29.32
N LEU A 1014 18.68 3.13 29.42
CA LEU A 1014 17.78 2.42 28.49
C LEU A 1014 16.66 3.34 27.97
N THR A 1015 15.85 2.83 27.04
CA THR A 1015 14.60 3.47 26.63
C THR A 1015 13.47 3.04 27.56
N SER A 1016 12.39 3.82 27.66
CA SER A 1016 11.27 3.51 28.55
C SER A 1016 10.69 2.10 28.30
N LEU A 1017 10.45 1.74 27.03
CA LEU A 1017 9.91 0.41 26.69
C LEU A 1017 10.89 -0.73 26.98
N HIS A 1018 12.19 -0.48 26.89
CA HIS A 1018 13.23 -1.46 27.22
C HIS A 1018 13.31 -1.68 28.73
N ALA A 1019 13.27 -0.60 29.52
CA ALA A 1019 13.23 -0.69 30.98
C ALA A 1019 12.02 -1.50 31.46
N GLU A 1020 10.84 -1.26 30.88
CA GLU A 1020 9.59 -2.00 31.15
C GLU A 1020 9.73 -3.50 30.87
N LEU A 1021 10.28 -3.85 29.70
CA LEU A 1021 10.50 -5.24 29.32
C LEU A 1021 11.49 -5.95 30.26
N ARG A 1022 12.61 -5.29 30.59
CA ARG A 1022 13.60 -5.85 31.51
C ARG A 1022 13.06 -6.02 32.92
N ALA A 1023 12.29 -5.05 33.42
CA ALA A 1023 11.65 -5.14 34.73
C ALA A 1023 10.73 -6.37 34.79
N MET A 1024 9.91 -6.57 33.76
CA MET A 1024 8.99 -7.70 33.68
C MET A 1024 9.74 -9.03 33.57
N LEU A 1025 10.75 -9.11 32.70
CA LEU A 1025 11.58 -10.30 32.54
C LEU A 1025 12.28 -10.69 33.85
N PHE A 1026 12.81 -9.71 34.57
CA PHE A 1026 13.42 -9.93 35.88
C PHE A 1026 12.41 -10.47 36.90
N GLY A 1027 11.23 -9.85 37.02
CA GLY A 1027 10.17 -10.30 37.92
C GLY A 1027 9.68 -11.72 37.61
N VAL A 1028 9.51 -12.05 36.32
CA VAL A 1028 9.11 -13.40 35.88
C VAL A 1028 10.20 -14.43 36.20
N ARG A 1029 11.48 -14.13 35.94
CA ARG A 1029 12.59 -15.02 36.29
C ARG A 1029 12.60 -15.33 37.79
N LEU A 1030 12.42 -14.31 38.64
CA LEU A 1030 12.33 -14.50 40.09
C LEU A 1030 11.14 -15.37 40.51
N CYS A 1031 9.96 -15.13 39.94
CA CYS A 1031 8.76 -15.93 40.24
C CYS A 1031 8.99 -17.41 39.91
N VAL A 1032 9.52 -17.70 38.72
CA VAL A 1032 9.77 -19.07 38.27
C VAL A 1032 10.87 -19.74 39.09
N ALA A 1033 11.94 -19.01 39.43
CA ALA A 1033 13.01 -19.51 40.30
C ALA A 1033 12.51 -19.88 41.70
N GLN A 1034 11.47 -19.21 42.21
CA GLN A 1034 10.82 -19.52 43.48
C GLN A 1034 9.69 -20.56 43.38
N GLY A 1035 9.49 -21.18 42.21
CA GLY A 1035 8.45 -22.19 42.00
C GLY A 1035 7.02 -21.63 41.90
N LEU A 1036 6.87 -20.32 41.67
CA LEU A 1036 5.55 -19.70 41.48
C LEU A 1036 5.06 -19.93 40.05
N HIS A 1037 3.87 -20.50 39.92
CA HIS A 1037 3.23 -20.82 38.63
C HIS A 1037 1.82 -20.20 38.56
N GLY A 1038 1.29 -20.02 37.35
CA GLY A 1038 0.00 -19.37 37.15
C GLY A 1038 0.08 -17.87 37.44
N LEU A 1039 1.01 -17.19 36.78
CA LEU A 1039 1.27 -15.76 36.93
C LEU A 1039 0.28 -14.93 36.12
N HIS A 1040 -0.46 -14.06 36.81
CA HIS A 1040 -1.17 -12.93 36.19
C HIS A 1040 -0.25 -11.71 36.20
N ILE A 1041 0.22 -11.31 35.02
CA ILE A 1041 1.15 -10.19 34.88
C ILE A 1041 0.39 -8.91 34.54
N GLU A 1042 0.65 -7.84 35.30
CA GLU A 1042 0.13 -6.51 35.07
C GLU A 1042 1.27 -5.50 34.85
N SER A 1043 1.11 -4.67 33.82
CA SER A 1043 1.99 -3.53 33.54
C SER A 1043 1.12 -2.35 33.08
N ASP A 1044 1.56 -1.13 33.34
CA ASP A 1044 0.95 0.09 32.84
C ASP A 1044 1.48 0.53 31.47
N SER A 1045 2.46 -0.20 30.93
CA SER A 1045 2.88 -0.09 29.54
C SER A 1045 1.93 -0.80 28.60
N LEU A 1046 0.91 -0.08 28.11
CA LEU A 1046 -0.03 -0.59 27.11
C LEU A 1046 0.70 -1.10 25.85
N SER A 1047 1.80 -0.45 25.47
CA SER A 1047 2.63 -0.87 24.35
C SER A 1047 3.25 -2.26 24.58
N LEU A 1048 3.82 -2.51 25.76
CA LEU A 1048 4.42 -3.81 26.10
C LEU A 1048 3.37 -4.92 26.15
N VAL A 1049 2.22 -4.66 26.79
CA VAL A 1049 1.10 -5.61 26.85
C VAL A 1049 0.59 -5.95 25.46
N ARG A 1050 0.40 -4.94 24.60
CA ARG A 1050 -0.04 -5.15 23.21
C ARG A 1050 0.96 -5.98 22.41
N ILE A 1051 2.25 -5.81 22.64
CA ILE A 1051 3.30 -6.63 22.02
C ILE A 1051 3.20 -8.09 22.47
N LEU A 1052 3.06 -8.33 23.78
CA LEU A 1052 2.95 -9.68 24.35
C LEU A 1052 1.65 -10.41 23.93
N GLN A 1053 0.56 -9.67 23.74
CA GLN A 1053 -0.71 -10.17 23.21
C GLN A 1053 -0.71 -10.37 21.68
N GLY A 1054 0.37 -9.99 20.99
CA GLY A 1054 0.49 -10.13 19.53
C GLY A 1054 -0.28 -9.07 18.72
N SER A 1055 -0.83 -8.04 19.36
CA SER A 1055 -1.57 -6.95 18.70
C SER A 1055 -0.67 -5.82 18.17
N GLN A 1056 0.60 -5.78 18.59
CA GLN A 1056 1.61 -4.81 18.15
C GLN A 1056 2.95 -5.51 17.92
N SER A 1057 3.75 -5.06 16.94
CA SER A 1057 5.08 -5.62 16.67
C SER A 1057 6.10 -5.19 17.73
N CYS A 1058 6.92 -6.14 18.20
CA CYS A 1058 8.05 -5.84 19.10
C CYS A 1058 9.16 -5.09 18.35
N PRO A 1059 9.74 -4.02 18.92
CA PRO A 1059 10.92 -3.40 18.35
C PRO A 1059 12.08 -4.39 18.23
N TRP A 1060 12.82 -4.36 17.12
CA TRP A 1060 13.84 -5.36 16.83
C TRP A 1060 14.97 -5.41 17.88
N ARG A 1061 15.31 -4.27 18.48
CA ARG A 1061 16.33 -4.16 19.54
C ARG A 1061 15.93 -4.89 20.82
N LEU A 1062 14.64 -5.10 21.03
CA LEU A 1062 14.08 -5.75 22.22
C LEU A 1062 13.72 -7.22 21.97
N GLN A 1063 13.91 -7.71 20.74
CA GLN A 1063 13.38 -9.01 20.33
C GLN A 1063 14.02 -10.18 21.08
N GLN A 1064 15.28 -10.05 21.48
CA GLN A 1064 15.96 -11.11 22.22
C GLN A 1064 15.38 -11.28 23.63
N GLU A 1065 15.31 -10.20 24.40
CA GLU A 1065 14.69 -10.20 25.74
C GLU A 1065 13.20 -10.57 25.68
N MET A 1066 12.51 -10.14 24.63
CA MET A 1066 11.12 -10.55 24.38
C MET A 1066 10.99 -12.06 24.11
N SER A 1067 11.89 -12.62 23.30
CA SER A 1067 11.89 -14.06 23.00
C SER A 1067 12.16 -14.88 24.27
N GLU A 1068 13.02 -14.36 25.14
CA GLU A 1068 13.26 -14.98 26.44
C GLU A 1068 12.02 -14.92 27.35
N LEU A 1069 11.37 -13.77 27.44
CA LEU A 1069 10.12 -13.64 28.21
C LEU A 1069 9.04 -14.59 27.71
N ILE A 1070 8.94 -14.79 26.38
CA ILE A 1070 8.00 -15.72 25.76
C ILE A 1070 8.29 -17.18 26.13
N ASN A 1071 9.55 -17.56 26.42
CA ASN A 1071 9.87 -18.91 26.89
C ASN A 1071 9.21 -19.23 28.25
N TYR A 1072 8.86 -18.21 29.02
CA TYR A 1072 8.14 -18.35 30.29
C TYR A 1072 6.61 -18.37 30.14
N LYS A 1073 6.09 -18.28 28.90
CA LYS A 1073 4.65 -18.29 28.61
C LYS A 1073 3.86 -19.46 29.25
N PRO A 1074 4.40 -20.70 29.37
CA PRO A 1074 3.70 -21.78 30.07
C PRO A 1074 3.38 -21.49 31.54
N TYR A 1075 4.06 -20.53 32.17
CA TYR A 1075 3.84 -20.13 33.56
C TYR A 1075 2.80 -19.01 33.70
N PHE A 1076 2.30 -18.44 32.61
CA PHE A 1076 1.37 -17.30 32.62
C PHE A 1076 -0.08 -17.77 32.58
N THR A 1077 -0.93 -17.19 33.43
CA THR A 1077 -2.40 -17.29 33.32
C THR A 1077 -2.95 -16.20 32.42
N GLU A 1078 -2.49 -14.96 32.61
CA GLU A 1078 -2.95 -13.81 31.83
C GLU A 1078 -1.91 -12.68 31.85
N ILE A 1079 -1.92 -11.83 30.83
CA ILE A 1079 -1.14 -10.58 30.78
C ILE A 1079 -2.10 -9.44 30.44
N THR A 1080 -2.24 -8.48 31.35
CA THR A 1080 -3.22 -7.38 31.22
C THR A 1080 -2.58 -6.02 31.45
N HIS A 1081 -3.15 -5.00 30.79
CA HIS A 1081 -2.79 -3.62 31.04
C HIS A 1081 -3.55 -3.09 32.27
N CYS A 1082 -2.83 -2.43 33.17
CA CYS A 1082 -3.42 -1.65 34.26
C CYS A 1082 -3.11 -0.15 34.07
N TYR A 1083 -3.86 0.74 34.72
CA TYR A 1083 -3.49 2.15 34.71
C TYR A 1083 -2.34 2.39 35.70
N ARG A 1084 -1.46 3.36 35.41
CA ARG A 1084 -0.35 3.74 36.30
C ARG A 1084 -0.79 4.01 37.74
N GLU A 1085 -1.98 4.59 37.92
CA GLU A 1085 -2.56 4.83 39.23
C GLU A 1085 -2.81 3.54 40.05
N ALA A 1086 -2.94 2.38 39.38
CA ALA A 1086 -3.03 1.05 39.99
C ALA A 1086 -1.68 0.30 40.08
N ASN A 1087 -0.61 0.85 39.50
CA ASN A 1087 0.73 0.24 39.46
C ASN A 1087 1.77 0.98 40.33
N LYS A 1088 1.33 1.93 41.17
CA LYS A 1088 2.22 2.79 41.97
C LYS A 1088 3.28 2.06 42.81
N PRO A 1089 3.00 0.89 43.45
CA PRO A 1089 4.04 0.14 44.15
C PRO A 1089 5.21 -0.25 43.25
N ALA A 1090 4.93 -0.72 42.03
CA ALA A 1090 5.96 -1.09 41.06
C ALA A 1090 6.70 0.15 40.53
N ASP A 1091 5.99 1.25 40.23
CA ASP A 1091 6.59 2.53 39.79
C ASP A 1091 7.53 3.13 40.83
N CYS A 1092 7.14 3.12 42.11
CA CYS A 1092 8.00 3.57 43.20
C CYS A 1092 9.30 2.75 43.28
N LEU A 1093 9.19 1.41 43.18
CA LEU A 1093 10.34 0.52 43.19
C LEU A 1093 11.22 0.68 41.94
N ALA A 1094 10.62 0.94 40.77
CA ALA A 1094 11.37 1.19 39.54
C ALA A 1094 12.22 2.47 39.65
N ASN A 1095 11.63 3.56 40.16
CA ASN A 1095 12.36 4.80 40.43
C ASN A 1095 13.45 4.63 41.49
N MET A 1096 13.17 3.85 42.55
CA MET A 1096 14.18 3.51 43.56
C MET A 1096 15.37 2.76 42.94
N GLY A 1097 15.13 1.85 42.00
CA GLY A 1097 16.19 1.16 41.26
C GLY A 1097 17.04 2.10 40.42
N ALA A 1098 16.41 3.07 39.75
CA ALA A 1098 17.11 4.11 38.99
C ALA A 1098 17.91 5.08 39.89
N ASP A 1099 17.45 5.35 41.11
CA ASP A 1099 18.11 6.25 42.06
C ASP A 1099 19.26 5.61 42.83
N SER A 1100 19.10 4.35 43.22
CA SER A 1100 20.04 3.65 44.11
C SER A 1100 21.19 2.97 43.38
N GLU A 1101 21.09 2.82 42.05
CA GLU A 1101 22.01 2.05 41.20
C GLU A 1101 22.27 0.61 41.69
N GLN A 1102 21.35 0.05 42.49
CA GLN A 1102 21.48 -1.25 43.14
C GLN A 1102 20.27 -2.14 42.88
N GLU A 1103 20.51 -3.45 42.88
CA GLU A 1103 19.47 -4.47 42.84
C GLU A 1103 19.10 -4.91 44.27
N ARG A 1104 17.80 -4.97 44.57
CA ARG A 1104 17.27 -5.38 45.88
C ARG A 1104 16.00 -6.21 45.71
N VAL A 1105 15.89 -7.30 46.47
CA VAL A 1105 14.68 -8.12 46.59
C VAL A 1105 14.18 -8.05 48.03
N PHE A 1106 12.90 -7.75 48.20
CA PHE A 1106 12.23 -7.54 49.48
C PHE A 1106 11.30 -8.72 49.76
N THR A 1107 11.59 -9.52 50.77
CA THR A 1107 10.84 -10.76 51.08
C THR A 1107 9.75 -10.57 52.15
N SER A 1108 9.61 -9.37 52.71
CA SER A 1108 8.59 -9.05 53.70
C SER A 1108 8.06 -7.62 53.53
N LEU A 1109 6.85 -7.37 54.02
CA LEU A 1109 6.21 -6.05 53.92
C LEU A 1109 7.03 -4.98 54.66
N SER A 1110 7.61 -5.30 55.82
CA SER A 1110 8.42 -4.38 56.61
C SER A 1110 9.75 -4.01 55.95
N ALA A 1111 10.23 -4.82 55.00
CA ALA A 1111 11.45 -4.54 54.24
C ALA A 1111 11.23 -3.54 53.10
N LEU A 1112 9.99 -3.37 52.64
CA LEU A 1112 9.66 -2.43 51.56
C LEU A 1112 9.78 -0.97 52.01
N PRO A 1113 10.02 -0.01 51.10
CA PRO A 1113 9.96 1.42 51.41
C PRO A 1113 8.59 1.86 51.97
N CYS A 1114 8.56 2.82 52.91
CA CYS A 1114 7.34 3.25 53.60
C CYS A 1114 6.20 3.70 52.65
N ASN A 1115 6.54 4.37 51.54
CA ASN A 1115 5.57 4.76 50.52
C ASN A 1115 4.95 3.56 49.80
N VAL A 1116 5.73 2.51 49.52
CA VAL A 1116 5.24 1.26 48.92
C VAL A 1116 4.36 0.49 49.90
N GLN A 1117 4.76 0.45 51.18
CA GLN A 1117 3.94 -0.14 52.26
C GLN A 1117 2.57 0.55 52.36
N GLY A 1118 2.55 1.88 52.32
CA GLY A 1118 1.32 2.68 52.36
C GLY A 1118 0.38 2.39 51.20
N GLU A 1119 0.90 2.35 49.96
CA GLU A 1119 0.08 2.05 48.78
C GLU A 1119 -0.49 0.60 48.81
N LEU A 1120 0.30 -0.39 49.23
CA LEU A 1120 -0.18 -1.77 49.42
C LEU A 1120 -1.21 -1.88 50.56
N ALA A 1121 -1.09 -1.09 51.62
CA ALA A 1121 -2.07 -1.05 52.71
C ALA A 1121 -3.41 -0.43 52.27
N LEU A 1122 -3.35 0.68 51.51
CA LEU A 1122 -4.54 1.33 50.92
C LEU A 1122 -5.28 0.41 49.96
N GLU A 1123 -4.54 -0.38 49.18
CA GLU A 1123 -5.10 -1.41 48.30
C GLU A 1123 -5.83 -2.49 49.08
N ARG A 1124 -5.24 -2.98 50.19
CA ARG A 1124 -5.81 -4.05 51.01
C ARG A 1124 -7.14 -3.66 51.66
N VAL A 1125 -7.37 -2.37 51.90
CA VAL A 1125 -8.64 -1.81 52.41
C VAL A 1125 -9.59 -1.37 51.30
N GLY A 1126 -9.26 -1.61 50.03
CA GLY A 1126 -10.12 -1.31 48.88
C GLY A 1126 -10.23 0.17 48.54
N PHE A 1127 -9.25 1.01 48.93
CA PHE A 1127 -9.32 2.44 48.68
C PHE A 1127 -9.14 2.75 47.18
N PRO A 1128 -10.06 3.50 46.54
CA PRO A 1128 -10.00 3.76 45.11
C PRO A 1128 -8.94 4.77 44.71
N ASN A 1129 -8.25 4.52 43.60
CA ASN A 1129 -7.49 5.54 42.88
C ASN A 1129 -8.37 6.23 41.84
N PHE A 1130 -7.99 7.44 41.40
CA PHE A 1130 -8.79 8.23 40.45
C PHE A 1130 -7.95 8.72 39.28
N ARG A 1131 -8.46 8.49 38.07
CA ARG A 1131 -7.87 9.02 36.83
C ARG A 1131 -8.72 10.14 36.27
N ARG A 1132 -8.09 11.27 35.96
CA ARG A 1132 -8.74 12.37 35.24
C ARG A 1132 -8.61 12.10 33.73
N ARG A 1133 -9.73 11.83 33.07
CA ARG A 1133 -9.79 11.66 31.62
C ARG A 1133 -10.49 12.86 31.00
N TRP A 1134 -9.75 13.60 30.18
CA TRP A 1134 -10.29 14.65 29.35
C TRP A 1134 -11.21 14.01 28.30
N GLY A 1135 -12.48 14.40 28.26
CA GLY A 1135 -13.40 14.02 27.19
C GLY A 1135 -12.81 14.41 25.84
N ARG A 1136 -12.99 13.53 24.84
CA ARG A 1136 -12.59 13.83 23.46
C ARG A 1136 -13.38 15.00 22.91
#